data_AF-A0AB37UAL7-F1
#
_entry.id   AF-A0AB37UAL7-F1
#
_cell.length_a   1.000
_cell.length_b   1.000
_cell.length_c   1.000
_cell.angle_alpha   90.00
_cell.angle_beta   90.00
_cell.angle_gamma   90.00
#
_symmetry.space_group_name_H-M   'P 1'
#
loop_
_entity.id
_entity.type
_entity.pdbx_description
1 polymer ?
#
loop_
_entity_poly.entity_id
_entity_poly.type
_entity_poly.pdbx_seq_one_letter_code
_entity_poly.pdbx_strand_id
1 'polypeptide(L)'
;MANSSVRRNANRARRSVQAKSKPLPLATRRFAAWAVEVSLVALSGLIPYSLGEQAKLEPSGEQVTPNPVVALTQKAIASTLTISTEPSDRRLVTPLTNIFWSVAVVTPLLVGGWQLYLLGKTGSTLPKRWLGVRVVSAAGTVPGLSRIAIREALGMWGLPLSVAYIMWRATAFPHLGIFFGLSCFFVLGEGMTARFHRQRRCWHDLIAGTYVVDANRAMTILPGTRAKQLIGSREQGAGSRGLYSSPSPRLQPQPSVGKSVTTKPKVRRSWWQLMRQHPNVLLFLAFLSCMVAVLGTLIGIQIYIQAQKYQRQLAENKSTQFLTLIQHLDARGTTLSDRQRAILALGTIGDPQVLQLLVDLLGQEQRHEIIGTVQQALVSSGSAALPYLQRLNQSIANEIAAGRYSSSPTELAKRTQQLQATQQAIAKILAVYGGRLQGIDLSRVNLAPSTSQDRAFTLELERVNFAGVVFKGANLNRATLPASQWRDAGADRHWDTFDDAIANLNHAQMKGANLTKANLSRVPMERIELMQANLNQANLSAASLGHANLSSAQLVGANLQAATLVDASLTGANLSTANLSDVNLHAARLSRVSALGTRLQSANLTKSNWQGADLSSADLSKSNLSHADLSLARLSSSNLSHAQMQNINLRQADLRMADLRGANLAGADFQGTILFSPQPPASSDRFIATPPEYTQAAIVQGVNFSQVKNLDAQQIAYICVYGGYHPRCP
;
A
#
# COMPACT_ATOMS: atom_id res chain seq x y z
N MET A 1 -30.20 -60.77 58.41
CA MET A 1 -31.57 -60.31 58.66
C MET A 1 -31.79 -58.98 57.94
N ALA A 2 -32.94 -58.87 57.26
CA ALA A 2 -33.69 -57.68 56.87
C ALA A 2 -33.18 -56.68 55.79
N ASN A 3 -34.04 -56.56 54.77
CA ASN A 3 -34.17 -55.50 53.77
C ASN A 3 -34.17 -54.06 54.34
N SER A 4 -33.68 -53.07 53.57
CA SER A 4 -34.58 -52.17 52.81
C SER A 4 -33.88 -50.96 52.16
N SER A 5 -34.29 -50.73 50.91
CA SER A 5 -34.47 -49.44 50.23
C SER A 5 -33.27 -48.53 49.93
N VAL A 6 -32.91 -48.57 48.64
CA VAL A 6 -32.13 -47.61 47.86
C VAL A 6 -32.74 -46.19 47.88
N ARG A 7 -31.91 -45.19 48.19
CA ARG A 7 -32.11 -43.73 48.02
C ARG A 7 -30.70 -43.10 47.97
N ARG A 8 -30.39 -41.99 47.31
CA ARG A 8 -30.98 -41.13 46.26
C ARG A 8 -29.95 -40.00 46.08
N ASN A 9 -29.78 -39.51 44.84
CA ASN A 9 -29.26 -38.19 44.45
C ASN A 9 -27.77 -37.89 44.76
N ALA A 10 -26.95 -37.25 43.91
CA ALA A 10 -27.22 -36.38 42.77
C ALA A 10 -26.05 -36.42 41.76
N ASN A 11 -26.35 -36.51 40.47
CA ASN A 11 -25.61 -35.82 39.41
C ASN A 11 -26.46 -35.81 38.13
N ARG A 12 -26.91 -34.62 37.74
CA ARG A 12 -27.88 -34.39 36.67
C ARG A 12 -27.13 -34.11 35.36
N ALA A 13 -26.77 -35.15 34.62
CA ALA A 13 -26.18 -35.02 33.28
C ALA A 13 -27.27 -34.98 32.19
N ARG A 14 -27.23 -33.93 31.37
CA ARG A 14 -28.18 -33.57 30.30
C ARG A 14 -28.33 -34.66 29.24
N ARG A 15 -29.57 -35.16 29.04
CA ARG A 15 -29.99 -35.87 27.82
C ARG A 15 -30.22 -34.86 26.69
N SER A 16 -29.36 -34.85 25.68
CA SER A 16 -29.59 -34.14 24.42
C SER A 16 -30.35 -35.04 23.44
N VAL A 17 -31.55 -34.61 23.06
CA VAL A 17 -32.35 -35.21 21.98
C VAL A 17 -31.63 -35.01 20.64
N GLN A 18 -31.14 -36.10 20.03
CA GLN A 18 -30.64 -36.09 18.65
C GLN A 18 -31.82 -35.95 17.68
N ALA A 19 -31.94 -34.77 17.06
CA ALA A 19 -32.83 -34.56 15.93
C ALA A 19 -32.25 -35.22 14.66
N LYS A 20 -32.89 -36.29 14.18
CA LYS A 20 -32.61 -36.89 12.87
C LYS A 20 -32.89 -35.85 11.76
N SER A 21 -31.86 -35.42 11.03
CA SER A 21 -31.99 -34.57 9.86
C SER A 21 -32.75 -35.30 8.74
N LYS A 22 -33.79 -34.67 8.17
CA LYS A 22 -34.49 -35.21 6.98
C LYS A 22 -33.49 -35.39 5.83
N PRO A 23 -33.47 -36.54 5.12
CA PRO A 23 -32.59 -36.74 3.98
C PRO A 23 -32.91 -35.75 2.86
N LEU A 24 -31.86 -35.20 2.24
CA LEU A 24 -31.96 -34.29 1.11
C LEU A 24 -32.82 -34.90 -0.03
N PRO A 25 -33.64 -34.11 -0.74
CA PRO A 25 -34.46 -34.64 -1.83
C PRO A 25 -33.61 -35.32 -2.91
N LEU A 26 -34.09 -36.42 -3.50
CA LEU A 26 -33.31 -37.22 -4.47
C LEU A 26 -32.72 -36.40 -5.62
N ALA A 27 -33.45 -35.41 -6.14
CA ALA A 27 -32.97 -34.51 -7.19
C ALA A 27 -31.72 -33.71 -6.79
N THR A 28 -31.61 -33.34 -5.52
CA THR A 28 -30.48 -32.55 -4.98
C THR A 28 -29.24 -33.43 -4.82
N ARG A 29 -29.42 -34.67 -4.35
CA ARG A 29 -28.37 -35.68 -4.25
C ARG A 29 -27.87 -36.09 -5.64
N ARG A 30 -28.76 -36.18 -6.63
CA ARG A 30 -28.40 -36.40 -8.04
C ARG A 30 -27.52 -35.28 -8.59
N PHE A 31 -27.94 -34.03 -8.40
CA PHE A 31 -27.17 -32.87 -8.88
C PHE A 31 -25.82 -32.74 -8.18
N ALA A 32 -25.77 -32.93 -6.86
CA ALA A 32 -24.53 -32.90 -6.09
C ALA A 32 -23.56 -34.02 -6.51
N ALA A 33 -24.07 -35.24 -6.73
CA ALA A 33 -23.25 -36.35 -7.21
C ALA A 33 -22.66 -36.06 -8.59
N TRP A 34 -23.48 -35.50 -9.49
CA TRP A 34 -23.03 -35.11 -10.82
C TRP A 34 -21.97 -33.99 -10.78
N ALA A 35 -22.18 -32.95 -9.98
CA ALA A 35 -21.21 -31.86 -9.84
C ALA A 35 -19.85 -32.38 -9.36
N VAL A 36 -19.84 -33.27 -8.36
CA VAL A 36 -18.59 -33.87 -7.85
C VAL A 36 -17.93 -34.77 -8.90
N GLU A 37 -18.68 -35.52 -9.70
CA GLU A 37 -18.14 -36.34 -10.79
C GLU A 37 -17.41 -35.49 -11.84
N VAL A 38 -18.05 -34.41 -12.29
CA VAL A 38 -17.48 -33.49 -13.30
C VAL A 38 -16.25 -32.79 -12.73
N SER A 39 -16.31 -32.31 -11.49
CA SER A 39 -15.15 -31.70 -10.83
C SER A 39 -13.99 -32.67 -10.68
N LEU A 40 -14.24 -33.95 -10.37
CA LEU A 40 -13.17 -34.96 -10.25
C LEU A 40 -12.43 -35.15 -11.59
N VAL A 41 -13.18 -35.25 -12.69
CA VAL A 41 -12.59 -35.41 -14.04
C VAL A 41 -11.83 -34.14 -14.46
N ALA A 42 -12.41 -32.95 -14.24
CA ALA A 42 -11.77 -31.69 -14.60
C ALA A 42 -10.47 -31.44 -13.80
N LEU A 43 -10.50 -31.67 -12.48
CA LEU A 43 -9.33 -31.50 -11.61
C LEU A 43 -8.21 -32.49 -11.95
N SER A 44 -8.56 -33.71 -12.39
CA SER A 44 -7.56 -34.70 -12.76
C SER A 44 -6.65 -34.26 -13.91
N GLY A 45 -7.14 -33.46 -14.85
CA GLY A 45 -6.33 -32.90 -15.95
C GLY A 45 -5.71 -31.53 -15.62
N LEU A 46 -6.45 -30.66 -14.92
CA LEU A 46 -6.00 -29.30 -14.60
C LEU A 46 -4.81 -29.28 -13.64
N ILE A 47 -4.80 -30.14 -12.63
CA ILE A 47 -3.72 -30.16 -11.62
C ILE A 47 -2.37 -30.51 -12.29
N PRO A 48 -2.23 -31.62 -13.03
CA PRO A 48 -0.97 -31.92 -13.73
C PRO A 48 -0.60 -30.85 -14.77
N TYR A 49 -1.56 -30.29 -15.51
CA TYR A 49 -1.28 -29.23 -16.48
C TYR A 49 -0.67 -27.97 -15.82
N SER A 50 -1.25 -27.54 -14.69
CA SER A 50 -0.77 -26.37 -13.94
C SER A 50 0.63 -26.56 -13.37
N LEU A 51 0.96 -27.78 -12.89
CA LEU A 51 2.30 -28.14 -12.45
C LEU A 51 3.30 -28.11 -13.61
N GLY A 52 2.89 -28.52 -14.81
CA GLY A 52 3.72 -28.45 -16.01
C GLY A 52 4.06 -27.02 -16.45
N GLU A 53 3.13 -26.06 -16.30
CA GLU A 53 3.38 -24.63 -16.57
C GLU A 53 4.32 -24.00 -15.53
N GLN A 54 4.23 -24.40 -14.26
CA GLN A 54 5.18 -23.95 -13.24
C GLN A 54 6.60 -24.48 -13.52
N ALA A 55 6.72 -25.77 -13.87
CA ALA A 55 8.00 -26.42 -14.20
C ALA A 55 8.67 -25.86 -15.47
N LYS A 56 7.97 -25.04 -16.25
CA LYS A 56 8.49 -24.34 -17.43
C LYS A 56 9.25 -23.05 -17.08
N LEU A 57 9.02 -22.49 -15.90
CA LEU A 57 9.62 -21.22 -15.46
C LEU A 57 11.03 -21.38 -14.86
N GLU A 58 11.47 -22.61 -14.61
CA GLU A 58 12.83 -22.94 -14.14
C GLU A 58 13.70 -23.39 -15.33
N PRO A 59 14.61 -22.55 -15.88
CA PRO A 59 15.32 -22.84 -17.14
C PRO A 59 16.51 -23.81 -16.98
N SER A 60 16.71 -24.42 -15.81
CA SER A 60 17.88 -25.23 -15.51
C SER A 60 17.72 -26.67 -16.00
N GLY A 61 17.82 -26.90 -17.33
CA GLY A 61 17.85 -28.25 -17.88
C GLY A 61 17.88 -28.35 -19.40
N GLU A 62 18.34 -29.51 -19.89
CA GLU A 62 18.31 -29.92 -21.29
C GLU A 62 16.86 -29.95 -21.80
N GLN A 63 16.59 -29.30 -22.94
CA GLN A 63 15.22 -29.19 -23.45
C GLN A 63 14.94 -30.28 -24.49
N VAL A 64 13.76 -30.90 -24.39
CA VAL A 64 13.37 -32.06 -25.19
C VAL A 64 12.13 -31.71 -26.02
N THR A 65 11.92 -32.43 -27.13
CA THR A 65 10.69 -32.32 -27.93
C THR A 65 9.47 -32.83 -27.14
N PRO A 66 8.30 -32.16 -27.26
CA PRO A 66 7.09 -32.60 -26.59
C PRO A 66 6.67 -34.00 -27.07
N ASN A 67 6.06 -34.79 -26.18
CA ASN A 67 5.49 -36.09 -26.50
C ASN A 67 4.52 -35.95 -27.70
N PRO A 68 4.60 -36.81 -28.74
CA PRO A 68 3.74 -36.73 -29.91
C PRO A 68 2.25 -36.76 -29.55
N VAL A 69 1.85 -37.47 -28.50
CA VAL A 69 0.45 -37.51 -28.04
C VAL A 69 -0.01 -36.14 -27.51
N VAL A 70 0.85 -35.43 -26.78
CA VAL A 70 0.56 -34.08 -26.27
C VAL A 70 0.52 -33.08 -27.42
N ALA A 71 1.44 -33.19 -28.38
CA ALA A 71 1.47 -32.33 -29.56
C ALA A 71 0.22 -32.54 -30.45
N LEU A 72 -0.17 -33.79 -30.69
CA LEU A 72 -1.37 -34.14 -31.45
C LEU A 72 -2.65 -33.68 -30.75
N THR A 73 -2.77 -33.90 -29.45
CA THR A 73 -3.94 -33.44 -28.67
C THR A 73 -4.03 -31.92 -28.65
N GLN A 74 -2.92 -31.22 -28.48
CA GLN A 74 -2.90 -29.76 -28.57
C GLN A 74 -3.33 -29.27 -29.96
N LYS A 75 -2.82 -29.89 -31.03
CA LYS A 75 -3.21 -29.56 -32.42
C LYS A 75 -4.69 -29.82 -32.68
N ALA A 76 -5.22 -30.96 -32.20
CA ALA A 76 -6.63 -31.32 -32.34
C ALA A 76 -7.54 -30.38 -31.54
N ILE A 77 -7.16 -30.00 -30.33
CA ILE A 77 -7.91 -29.05 -29.50
C ILE A 77 -7.89 -27.67 -30.14
N ALA A 78 -6.73 -27.21 -30.60
CA ALA A 78 -6.57 -25.91 -31.22
C ALA A 78 -7.33 -25.80 -32.55
N SER A 79 -7.29 -26.84 -33.40
CA SER A 79 -8.05 -26.86 -34.65
C SER A 79 -9.56 -26.86 -34.40
N THR A 80 -10.02 -27.59 -33.38
CA THR A 80 -11.44 -27.63 -33.00
C THR A 80 -11.92 -26.31 -32.41
N LEU A 81 -11.05 -25.62 -31.66
CA LEU A 81 -11.36 -24.33 -31.02
C LEU A 81 -10.95 -23.12 -31.86
N THR A 82 -10.51 -23.31 -33.12
CA THR A 82 -10.03 -22.24 -34.01
C THR A 82 -8.93 -21.36 -33.38
N ILE A 83 -8.09 -21.94 -32.52
CA ILE A 83 -6.95 -21.26 -31.93
C ILE A 83 -5.78 -21.35 -32.92
N SER A 84 -5.25 -20.21 -33.35
CA SER A 84 -4.07 -20.16 -34.22
C SER A 84 -2.86 -20.75 -33.49
N THR A 85 -2.41 -21.93 -33.92
CA THR A 85 -1.15 -22.53 -33.46
C THR A 85 -0.04 -22.21 -34.44
N GLU A 86 1.04 -21.60 -33.95
CA GLU A 86 2.33 -21.61 -34.64
C GLU A 86 2.79 -23.06 -34.91
N PRO A 87 3.59 -23.30 -35.96
CA PRO A 87 4.09 -24.63 -36.28
C PRO A 87 4.81 -25.25 -35.07
N SER A 88 4.30 -26.40 -34.63
CA SER A 88 4.65 -27.11 -33.39
C SER A 88 6.08 -27.64 -33.34
N ASP A 89 6.80 -27.65 -34.45
CA ASP A 89 8.06 -28.39 -34.62
C ASP A 89 9.27 -27.75 -33.91
N ARG A 90 9.10 -26.66 -33.14
CA ARG A 90 10.21 -25.97 -32.46
C ARG A 90 9.96 -25.54 -31.01
N ARG A 91 8.92 -26.04 -30.34
CA ARG A 91 8.73 -25.75 -28.89
C ARG A 91 9.43 -26.80 -28.05
N LEU A 92 10.70 -26.57 -27.78
CA LEU A 92 11.47 -27.31 -26.79
C LEU A 92 10.89 -27.07 -25.39
N VAL A 93 10.67 -28.13 -24.61
CA VAL A 93 10.10 -28.09 -23.24
C VAL A 93 11.02 -28.83 -22.27
N THR A 94 10.93 -28.52 -20.98
CA THR A 94 11.68 -29.28 -19.96
C THR A 94 11.11 -30.71 -19.85
N PRO A 95 11.94 -31.72 -19.49
CA PRO A 95 11.48 -33.10 -19.34
C PRO A 95 10.31 -33.23 -18.35
N LEU A 96 10.34 -32.46 -17.25
CA LEU A 96 9.27 -32.42 -16.25
C LEU A 96 7.96 -31.88 -16.81
N THR A 97 7.99 -30.78 -17.57
CA THR A 97 6.80 -30.25 -18.25
C THR A 97 6.20 -31.29 -19.20
N ASN A 98 7.03 -32.03 -19.94
CA ASN A 98 6.57 -33.07 -20.86
C ASN A 98 5.85 -34.23 -20.13
N ILE A 99 6.38 -34.65 -18.97
CA ILE A 99 5.76 -35.68 -18.12
C ILE A 99 4.41 -35.17 -17.60
N PHE A 100 4.37 -33.99 -16.99
CA PHE A 100 3.15 -33.44 -16.40
C PHE A 100 2.04 -33.21 -17.43
N TRP A 101 2.37 -32.73 -18.62
CA TRP A 101 1.40 -32.58 -19.70
C TRP A 101 0.92 -33.92 -20.27
N SER A 102 1.80 -34.92 -20.35
CA SER A 102 1.39 -36.28 -20.72
C SER A 102 0.42 -36.87 -19.69
N VAL A 103 0.68 -36.67 -18.40
CA VAL A 103 -0.22 -37.08 -17.31
C VAL A 103 -1.56 -36.33 -17.39
N ALA A 104 -1.56 -35.03 -17.73
CA ALA A 104 -2.78 -34.23 -17.88
C ALA A 104 -3.72 -34.75 -18.98
N VAL A 105 -3.18 -35.40 -20.01
CA VAL A 105 -3.98 -36.01 -21.10
C VAL A 105 -4.55 -37.37 -20.68
N VAL A 106 -3.77 -38.19 -19.98
CA VAL A 106 -4.14 -39.59 -19.67
C VAL A 106 -5.07 -39.69 -18.46
N THR A 107 -4.85 -38.88 -17.44
CA THR A 107 -5.58 -39.00 -16.16
C THR A 107 -7.10 -38.77 -16.25
N PRO A 108 -7.64 -37.81 -17.02
CA PRO A 108 -9.09 -37.66 -17.17
C PRO A 108 -9.74 -38.86 -17.86
N LEU A 109 -9.04 -39.50 -18.81
CA LEU A 109 -9.53 -40.70 -19.49
C LEU A 109 -9.63 -41.90 -18.54
N LEU A 110 -8.61 -42.08 -17.69
CA LEU A 110 -8.60 -43.15 -16.68
C LEU A 110 -9.69 -42.94 -15.63
N VAL A 111 -9.80 -41.71 -15.09
CA VAL A 111 -10.80 -41.37 -14.07
C VAL A 111 -12.22 -41.48 -14.64
N GLY A 112 -12.46 -40.95 -15.84
CA GLY A 112 -13.76 -41.02 -16.51
C GLY A 112 -14.14 -42.46 -16.87
N GLY A 113 -13.21 -43.22 -17.46
CA GLY A 113 -13.42 -44.64 -17.80
C GLY A 113 -13.73 -45.49 -16.58
N TRP A 114 -13.01 -45.27 -15.47
CA TRP A 114 -13.28 -45.93 -14.19
C TRP A 114 -14.66 -45.61 -13.64
N GLN A 115 -15.10 -44.34 -13.71
CA GLN A 115 -16.45 -43.95 -13.29
C GLN A 115 -17.54 -44.62 -14.13
N LEU A 116 -17.38 -44.67 -15.45
CA LEU A 116 -18.30 -45.37 -16.36
C LEU A 116 -18.38 -46.87 -16.05
N TYR A 117 -17.23 -47.50 -15.77
CA TYR A 117 -17.16 -48.90 -15.37
C TYR A 117 -17.93 -49.18 -14.08
N LEU A 118 -17.74 -48.36 -13.04
CA LEU A 118 -18.45 -48.49 -11.77
C LEU A 118 -19.96 -48.31 -11.93
N LEU A 119 -20.37 -47.32 -12.75
CA LEU A 119 -21.76 -47.08 -13.05
C LEU A 119 -22.37 -48.32 -13.76
N GLY A 120 -21.64 -48.96 -14.68
CA GLY A 120 -22.08 -50.16 -15.42
C GLY A 120 -22.27 -51.39 -14.57
N LYS A 121 -21.26 -51.68 -13.75
CA LYS A 121 -21.25 -52.89 -12.93
C LYS A 121 -22.16 -52.78 -11.72
N THR A 122 -22.27 -51.60 -11.13
CA THR A 122 -22.91 -51.43 -9.80
C THR A 122 -24.11 -50.51 -9.79
N GLY A 123 -24.33 -49.74 -10.87
CA GLY A 123 -25.37 -48.73 -10.94
C GLY A 123 -25.02 -47.44 -10.20
N SER A 124 -23.77 -47.26 -9.72
CA SER A 124 -23.36 -46.06 -8.99
C SER A 124 -21.85 -45.79 -9.12
N THR A 125 -21.49 -44.53 -9.33
CA THR A 125 -20.11 -44.02 -9.18
C THR A 125 -19.79 -43.80 -7.70
N LEU A 126 -18.54 -43.49 -7.36
CA LEU A 126 -18.15 -43.16 -5.98
C LEU A 126 -18.98 -42.00 -5.38
N PRO A 127 -19.17 -40.85 -6.06
CA PRO A 127 -20.01 -39.77 -5.52
C PRO A 127 -21.49 -40.16 -5.42
N LYS A 128 -22.03 -40.92 -6.39
CA LYS A 128 -23.41 -41.41 -6.35
C LYS A 128 -23.64 -42.37 -5.18
N ARG A 129 -22.66 -43.23 -4.85
CA ARG A 129 -22.72 -44.10 -3.66
C ARG A 129 -22.74 -43.30 -2.36
N TRP A 130 -21.83 -42.34 -2.24
CA TRP A 130 -21.74 -41.49 -1.05
C TRP A 130 -23.05 -40.74 -0.77
N LEU A 131 -23.78 -40.37 -1.83
CA LEU A 131 -25.05 -39.65 -1.76
C LEU A 131 -26.29 -40.57 -1.84
N GLY A 132 -26.14 -41.89 -1.80
CA GLY A 132 -27.27 -42.84 -1.80
C GLY A 132 -28.10 -42.81 -3.10
N VAL A 133 -27.47 -42.56 -4.24
CA VAL A 133 -28.09 -42.50 -5.57
C VAL A 133 -27.69 -43.73 -6.38
N ARG A 134 -28.66 -44.42 -6.98
CA ARG A 134 -28.41 -45.58 -7.84
C ARG A 134 -29.17 -45.51 -9.15
N VAL A 135 -28.52 -45.85 -10.26
CA VAL A 135 -29.08 -45.99 -11.60
C VAL A 135 -29.42 -47.45 -11.84
N VAL A 136 -30.64 -47.72 -12.28
CA VAL A 136 -31.15 -49.05 -12.57
C VAL A 136 -31.79 -49.10 -13.96
N SER A 137 -31.83 -50.30 -14.54
CA SER A 137 -32.52 -50.57 -15.80
C SER A 137 -34.04 -50.52 -15.62
N ALA A 138 -34.81 -50.46 -16.72
CA ALA A 138 -36.27 -50.61 -16.69
C ALA A 138 -36.78 -51.83 -15.88
N ALA A 139 -35.96 -52.90 -15.76
CA ALA A 139 -36.27 -54.11 -15.00
C ALA A 139 -35.82 -54.06 -13.52
N GLY A 140 -35.23 -52.95 -13.05
CA GLY A 140 -34.76 -52.77 -11.66
C GLY A 140 -33.37 -53.35 -11.37
N THR A 141 -32.70 -53.91 -12.38
CA THR A 141 -31.35 -54.49 -12.27
C THR A 141 -30.26 -53.49 -12.63
N VAL A 142 -28.99 -53.84 -12.38
CA VAL A 142 -27.85 -53.03 -12.82
C VAL A 142 -27.89 -52.85 -14.35
N PRO A 143 -27.67 -51.63 -14.86
CA PRO A 143 -27.96 -51.29 -16.26
C PRO A 143 -26.97 -51.88 -17.29
N GLY A 144 -25.77 -52.28 -16.88
CA GLY A 144 -24.72 -52.79 -17.79
C GLY A 144 -23.98 -51.69 -18.55
N LEU A 145 -22.81 -52.04 -19.11
CA LEU A 145 -21.89 -51.08 -19.76
C LEU A 145 -22.48 -50.45 -21.03
N SER A 146 -23.18 -51.24 -21.86
CA SER A 146 -23.74 -50.76 -23.15
C SER A 146 -24.79 -49.67 -22.97
N ARG A 147 -25.72 -49.86 -22.02
CA ARG A 147 -26.77 -48.87 -21.74
C ARG A 147 -26.20 -47.59 -21.15
N ILE A 148 -25.11 -47.67 -20.40
CA ILE A 148 -24.46 -46.48 -19.85
C ILE A 148 -23.63 -45.74 -20.89
N ALA A 149 -22.95 -46.46 -21.77
CA ALA A 149 -22.28 -45.83 -22.90
C ALA A 149 -23.29 -44.99 -23.71
N ILE A 150 -24.48 -45.52 -23.98
CA ILE A 150 -25.58 -44.78 -24.63
C ILE A 150 -26.04 -43.61 -23.76
N ARG A 151 -26.26 -43.85 -22.46
CA ARG A 151 -26.74 -42.84 -21.50
C ARG A 151 -25.83 -41.62 -21.41
N GLU A 152 -24.53 -41.86 -21.28
CA GLU A 152 -23.54 -40.80 -21.03
C GLU A 152 -23.03 -40.22 -22.36
N ALA A 153 -22.65 -41.06 -23.33
CA ALA A 153 -22.06 -40.58 -24.59
C ALA A 153 -23.08 -39.95 -25.53
N LEU A 154 -24.27 -40.52 -25.71
CA LEU A 154 -25.29 -39.98 -26.62
C LEU A 154 -26.26 -39.04 -25.91
N GLY A 155 -26.74 -39.45 -24.73
CA GLY A 155 -27.77 -38.70 -24.00
C GLY A 155 -27.20 -37.47 -23.29
N MET A 156 -26.26 -37.69 -22.37
CA MET A 156 -25.89 -36.66 -21.40
C MET A 156 -24.86 -35.64 -21.94
N TRP A 157 -23.89 -36.09 -22.72
CA TRP A 157 -22.82 -35.24 -23.24
C TRP A 157 -22.93 -34.98 -24.74
N GLY A 158 -23.18 -36.04 -25.54
CA GLY A 158 -23.16 -35.95 -27.00
C GLY A 158 -24.13 -34.92 -27.55
N LEU A 159 -25.43 -35.11 -27.35
CA LEU A 159 -26.43 -34.23 -27.95
C LEU A 159 -26.34 -32.77 -27.42
N PRO A 160 -26.24 -32.51 -26.10
CA PRO A 160 -26.10 -31.14 -25.58
C PRO A 160 -24.85 -30.40 -26.07
N LEU A 161 -23.68 -31.07 -26.11
CA LEU A 161 -22.43 -30.45 -26.55
C LEU A 161 -22.40 -30.26 -28.06
N SER A 162 -22.95 -31.19 -28.85
CA SER A 162 -23.03 -31.03 -30.31
C SER A 162 -23.92 -29.84 -30.70
N VAL A 163 -25.06 -29.64 -30.04
CA VAL A 163 -25.93 -28.48 -30.28
C VAL A 163 -25.23 -27.18 -29.85
N ALA A 164 -24.58 -27.17 -28.69
CA ALA A 164 -23.79 -26.02 -28.23
C ALA A 164 -22.65 -25.66 -29.20
N TYR A 165 -21.98 -26.67 -29.77
CA TYR A 165 -20.87 -26.49 -30.72
C TYR A 165 -21.34 -25.90 -32.05
N ILE A 166 -22.44 -26.43 -32.61
CA ILE A 166 -23.02 -25.92 -33.86
C ILE A 166 -23.46 -24.46 -33.69
N MET A 167 -24.11 -24.14 -32.57
CA MET A 167 -24.51 -22.76 -32.25
C MET A 167 -23.31 -21.83 -32.04
N TRP A 168 -22.28 -22.29 -31.32
CA TRP A 168 -21.06 -21.51 -31.10
C TRP A 168 -20.36 -21.17 -32.42
N ARG A 169 -20.25 -22.14 -33.33
CA ARG A 169 -19.63 -21.95 -34.65
C ARG A 169 -20.43 -21.00 -35.56
N ALA A 170 -21.73 -20.86 -35.33
CA ALA A 170 -22.60 -19.94 -36.07
C ALA A 170 -22.53 -18.49 -35.55
N THR A 171 -21.85 -18.21 -34.43
CA THR A 171 -21.72 -16.84 -33.90
C THR A 171 -20.66 -16.02 -34.63
N ALA A 172 -20.91 -14.72 -34.83
CA ALA A 172 -20.01 -13.80 -35.54
C ALA A 172 -18.64 -13.61 -34.87
N PHE A 173 -18.52 -13.93 -33.57
CA PHE A 173 -17.28 -13.88 -32.80
C PHE A 173 -17.21 -15.11 -31.86
N PRO A 174 -16.63 -16.23 -32.30
CA PRO A 174 -16.57 -17.46 -31.51
C PRO A 174 -15.60 -17.32 -30.34
N HIS A 175 -16.08 -16.78 -29.22
CA HIS A 175 -15.32 -16.72 -27.96
C HIS A 175 -15.56 -17.99 -27.14
N LEU A 176 -14.51 -18.54 -26.52
CA LEU A 176 -14.54 -19.76 -25.70
C LEU A 176 -15.57 -19.69 -24.55
N GLY A 177 -15.75 -18.51 -23.97
CA GLY A 177 -16.76 -18.27 -22.93
C GLY A 177 -18.21 -18.51 -23.40
N ILE A 178 -18.51 -18.23 -24.68
CA ILE A 178 -19.85 -18.43 -25.25
C ILE A 178 -20.12 -19.92 -25.44
N PHE A 179 -19.15 -20.67 -25.95
CA PHE A 179 -19.25 -22.13 -26.10
C PHE A 179 -19.54 -22.81 -24.76
N PHE A 180 -18.81 -22.40 -23.72
CA PHE A 180 -18.99 -22.95 -22.38
C PHE A 180 -20.36 -22.59 -21.79
N GLY A 181 -20.79 -21.33 -21.94
CA GLY A 181 -22.12 -20.88 -21.50
C GLY A 181 -23.27 -21.65 -22.16
N LEU A 182 -23.20 -21.86 -23.48
CA LEU A 182 -24.18 -22.66 -24.23
C LEU A 182 -24.16 -24.12 -23.79
N SER A 183 -22.97 -24.71 -23.61
CA SER A 183 -22.82 -26.10 -23.14
C SER A 183 -23.47 -26.30 -21.77
N CYS A 184 -23.24 -25.40 -20.82
CA CYS A 184 -23.90 -25.42 -19.52
C CYS A 184 -25.41 -25.24 -19.62
N PHE A 185 -25.88 -24.31 -20.46
CA PHE A 185 -27.30 -24.08 -20.67
C PHE A 185 -28.03 -25.33 -21.16
N PHE A 186 -27.49 -26.04 -22.15
CA PHE A 186 -28.10 -27.25 -22.69
C PHE A 186 -28.06 -28.43 -21.71
N VAL A 187 -26.94 -28.63 -21.00
CA VAL A 187 -26.82 -29.69 -19.99
C VAL A 187 -27.76 -29.45 -18.80
N LEU A 188 -27.91 -28.19 -18.34
CA LEU A 188 -28.86 -27.84 -17.27
C LEU A 188 -30.31 -27.94 -17.74
N GLY A 189 -30.60 -27.52 -18.98
CA GLY A 189 -31.91 -27.65 -19.60
C GLY A 189 -32.38 -29.10 -19.69
N GLU A 190 -31.48 -30.01 -20.09
CA GLU A 190 -31.72 -31.45 -20.13
C GLU A 190 -32.06 -32.01 -18.73
N GLY A 191 -31.32 -31.60 -17.69
CA GLY A 191 -31.59 -31.98 -16.30
C GLY A 191 -32.96 -31.54 -15.77
N MET A 192 -33.53 -30.44 -16.31
CA MET A 192 -34.85 -29.93 -15.91
C MET A 192 -36.03 -30.68 -16.55
N THR A 193 -35.81 -31.43 -17.63
CA THR A 193 -36.86 -32.19 -18.35
C THR A 193 -37.56 -33.24 -17.48
N ALA A 194 -36.88 -33.72 -16.42
CA ALA A 194 -37.46 -34.68 -15.46
C ALA A 194 -38.68 -34.16 -14.70
N ARG A 195 -38.92 -32.84 -14.66
CA ARG A 195 -40.12 -32.26 -14.04
C ARG A 195 -41.39 -32.48 -14.87
N PHE A 196 -41.26 -32.70 -16.18
CA PHE A 196 -42.40 -32.79 -17.10
C PHE A 196 -42.84 -34.23 -17.39
N HIS A 197 -42.04 -35.23 -17.02
CA HIS A 197 -42.36 -36.63 -17.28
C HIS A 197 -43.05 -37.32 -16.10
N ARG A 198 -44.13 -38.06 -16.35
CA ARG A 198 -44.96 -38.74 -15.33
C ARG A 198 -44.18 -39.75 -14.46
N GLN A 199 -43.05 -40.24 -14.96
CA GLN A 199 -42.12 -41.15 -14.28
C GLN A 199 -40.82 -40.47 -13.77
N ARG A 200 -40.73 -39.13 -13.80
CA ARG A 200 -39.57 -38.32 -13.39
C ARG A 200 -38.21 -38.74 -13.98
N ARG A 201 -38.20 -39.15 -15.25
CA ARG A 201 -36.98 -39.52 -16.01
C ARG A 201 -36.38 -38.29 -16.68
N CYS A 202 -35.06 -38.13 -16.64
CA CYS A 202 -34.34 -37.19 -17.51
C CYS A 202 -34.32 -37.72 -18.94
N TRP A 203 -33.98 -36.87 -19.90
CA TRP A 203 -33.95 -37.26 -21.31
C TRP A 203 -32.85 -38.29 -21.61
N HIS A 204 -31.66 -38.17 -21.01
CA HIS A 204 -30.62 -39.20 -21.10
C HIS A 204 -31.04 -40.55 -20.48
N ASP A 205 -31.86 -40.51 -19.41
CA ASP A 205 -32.40 -41.71 -18.78
C ASP A 205 -33.44 -42.40 -19.70
N LEU A 206 -34.20 -41.61 -20.48
CA LEU A 206 -35.18 -42.09 -21.45
C LEU A 206 -34.50 -42.82 -22.61
N ILE A 207 -33.46 -42.23 -23.20
CA ILE A 207 -32.71 -42.80 -24.34
C ILE A 207 -32.08 -44.15 -23.96
N ALA A 208 -31.54 -44.24 -22.75
CA ALA A 208 -30.87 -45.45 -22.27
C ALA A 208 -31.82 -46.49 -21.65
N GLY A 209 -33.12 -46.19 -21.50
CA GLY A 209 -34.06 -47.07 -20.81
C GLY A 209 -33.71 -47.31 -19.33
N THR A 210 -33.18 -46.28 -18.66
CA THR A 210 -32.75 -46.33 -17.25
C THR A 210 -33.58 -45.38 -16.37
N TYR A 211 -33.49 -45.54 -15.05
CA TYR A 211 -34.03 -44.57 -14.11
C TYR A 211 -33.21 -44.52 -12.83
N VAL A 212 -33.32 -43.40 -12.10
CA VAL A 212 -32.55 -43.16 -10.87
C VAL A 212 -33.42 -43.37 -9.65
N VAL A 213 -32.95 -44.22 -8.74
CA VAL A 213 -33.62 -44.57 -7.47
C VAL A 213 -32.80 -44.16 -6.26
N ASP A 214 -33.49 -44.03 -5.13
CA ASP A 214 -32.87 -43.87 -3.82
C ASP A 214 -32.35 -45.23 -3.34
N ALA A 215 -31.05 -45.35 -3.14
CA ALA A 215 -30.42 -46.61 -2.70
C ALA A 215 -30.88 -47.04 -1.30
N ASN A 216 -31.44 -46.11 -0.51
CA ASN A 216 -31.85 -46.33 0.88
C ASN A 216 -33.33 -46.73 1.05
N ARG A 217 -34.10 -46.89 -0.04
CA ARG A 217 -35.50 -47.36 0.00
C ARG A 217 -35.61 -48.79 -0.54
N ALA A 218 -36.25 -49.68 0.23
CA ALA A 218 -36.58 -51.02 -0.22
C ALA A 218 -37.51 -50.98 -1.44
N MET A 219 -37.18 -51.79 -2.44
CA MET A 219 -37.73 -51.78 -3.80
C MET A 219 -39.21 -52.21 -3.80
N THR A 220 -40.14 -51.26 -3.93
CA THR A 220 -41.55 -51.57 -4.19
C THR A 220 -41.75 -51.66 -5.70
N ILE A 221 -42.18 -52.81 -6.18
CA ILE A 221 -42.47 -53.11 -7.59
C ILE A 221 -43.44 -52.04 -8.12
N LEU A 222 -43.03 -51.29 -9.15
CA LEU A 222 -43.90 -50.36 -9.87
C LEU A 222 -44.60 -51.10 -11.03
N PRO A 223 -45.89 -50.86 -11.26
CA PRO A 223 -46.70 -51.60 -12.21
C PRO A 223 -46.41 -51.15 -13.65
N GLY A 224 -46.23 -52.13 -14.56
CA GLY A 224 -46.47 -51.92 -15.99
C GLY A 224 -45.40 -52.45 -16.95
N THR A 225 -45.23 -53.78 -17.04
CA THR A 225 -45.07 -54.52 -18.32
C THR A 225 -45.51 -55.97 -18.13
N ARG A 226 -46.53 -56.39 -18.90
CA ARG A 226 -47.17 -57.72 -19.00
C ARG A 226 -46.48 -58.60 -20.06
N ALA A 227 -46.45 -59.92 -19.85
CA ALA A 227 -46.70 -61.02 -20.83
C ALA A 227 -46.19 -62.37 -20.23
N LYS A 228 -46.77 -63.56 -20.42
CA LYS A 228 -48.00 -64.10 -21.05
C LYS A 228 -48.07 -65.62 -20.69
N GLN A 229 -49.24 -66.25 -20.94
CA GLN A 229 -49.58 -67.70 -20.93
C GLN A 229 -49.99 -68.29 -19.56
N LEU A 230 -51.04 -69.11 -19.41
CA LEU A 230 -52.15 -69.58 -20.25
C LEU A 230 -53.17 -70.33 -19.34
N ILE A 231 -54.41 -70.49 -19.81
CA ILE A 231 -55.51 -71.39 -19.35
C ILE A 231 -56.52 -70.82 -18.34
N GLY A 232 -57.81 -70.89 -18.72
CA GLY A 232 -58.90 -71.23 -17.78
C GLY A 232 -60.10 -70.29 -17.66
N SER A 233 -61.07 -70.45 -18.57
CA SER A 233 -62.53 -70.43 -18.31
C SER A 233 -63.24 -69.28 -17.55
N ARG A 234 -64.08 -68.56 -18.34
CA ARG A 234 -65.56 -68.49 -18.23
C ARG A 234 -66.25 -67.49 -17.25
N GLU A 235 -67.20 -66.74 -17.84
CA GLU A 235 -68.42 -66.10 -17.28
C GLU A 235 -68.25 -64.91 -16.30
N GLN A 236 -69.10 -63.87 -16.21
CA GLN A 236 -70.19 -63.27 -16.98
C GLN A 236 -70.57 -61.96 -16.24
N GLY A 237 -71.09 -60.95 -16.97
CA GLY A 237 -71.95 -59.86 -16.46
C GLY A 237 -71.27 -58.69 -15.72
N ALA A 238 -71.78 -57.46 -15.68
CA ALA A 238 -72.68 -56.62 -16.48
C ALA A 238 -72.94 -55.33 -15.66
N GLY A 239 -72.94 -54.16 -16.31
CA GLY A 239 -73.61 -52.92 -15.88
C GLY A 239 -72.99 -52.12 -14.71
N SER A 240 -73.13 -50.79 -14.58
CA SER A 240 -73.71 -49.73 -15.40
C SER A 240 -73.56 -48.39 -14.66
N ARG A 241 -73.18 -47.33 -15.42
CA ARG A 241 -73.58 -45.90 -15.41
C ARG A 241 -74.13 -45.16 -14.16
N GLY A 242 -73.78 -43.85 -14.10
CA GLY A 242 -74.64 -42.73 -13.67
C GLY A 242 -73.92 -41.73 -12.74
N LEU A 243 -73.47 -40.54 -13.16
CA LEU A 243 -74.13 -39.24 -13.49
C LEU A 243 -74.59 -38.36 -12.29
N TYR A 244 -74.01 -37.14 -12.27
CA TYR A 244 -74.52 -35.80 -11.89
C TYR A 244 -74.75 -35.30 -10.44
N SER A 245 -74.23 -34.07 -10.27
CA SER A 245 -74.85 -32.85 -9.70
C SER A 245 -74.58 -32.41 -8.23
N SER A 246 -74.30 -31.09 -8.15
CA SER A 246 -74.00 -30.15 -7.04
C SER A 246 -75.15 -29.95 -6.03
N PRO A 247 -75.21 -28.95 -5.09
CA PRO A 247 -74.26 -27.89 -4.63
C PRO A 247 -74.24 -27.64 -3.08
N SER A 248 -73.46 -26.64 -2.63
CA SER A 248 -73.26 -26.07 -1.25
C SER A 248 -74.51 -25.33 -0.66
N PRO A 249 -74.62 -24.86 0.64
CA PRO A 249 -73.78 -23.78 1.25
C PRO A 249 -73.65 -23.62 2.82
N ARG A 250 -72.72 -22.73 3.24
CA ARG A 250 -72.59 -21.75 4.38
C ARG A 250 -73.16 -21.95 5.81
N LEU A 251 -72.38 -21.55 6.85
CA LEU A 251 -72.71 -20.49 7.86
C LEU A 251 -71.51 -20.12 8.81
N GLN A 252 -71.43 -18.84 9.24
CA GLN A 252 -70.50 -18.24 10.24
C GLN A 252 -71.11 -18.27 11.68
N PRO A 253 -70.42 -17.83 12.77
CA PRO A 253 -70.30 -16.39 13.16
C PRO A 253 -68.99 -15.96 13.93
N GLN A 254 -68.85 -14.65 14.18
CA GLN A 254 -67.82 -13.83 14.90
C GLN A 254 -68.26 -13.48 16.36
N PRO A 255 -67.66 -12.53 17.16
CA PRO A 255 -66.25 -12.18 17.53
C PRO A 255 -66.04 -11.81 19.05
N SER A 256 -64.81 -11.51 19.51
CA SER A 256 -64.54 -10.53 20.61
C SER A 256 -63.08 -10.04 20.68
N VAL A 257 -62.89 -8.82 21.23
CA VAL A 257 -61.72 -7.90 21.15
C VAL A 257 -60.78 -7.98 22.38
N GLY A 258 -59.48 -7.65 22.21
CA GLY A 258 -58.59 -7.25 23.32
C GLY A 258 -57.09 -7.14 22.94
N LYS A 259 -56.53 -5.92 22.97
CA LYS A 259 -55.13 -5.58 22.63
C LYS A 259 -54.16 -5.88 23.80
N SER A 260 -52.93 -6.32 23.50
CA SER A 260 -51.73 -5.85 24.20
C SER A 260 -50.44 -6.10 23.41
N VAL A 261 -49.46 -5.25 23.70
CA VAL A 261 -48.23 -4.93 22.96
C VAL A 261 -47.12 -5.93 23.26
N THR A 262 -46.42 -6.42 22.23
CA THR A 262 -45.04 -6.95 22.39
C THR A 262 -44.19 -6.62 21.16
N THR A 263 -43.18 -5.79 21.37
CA THR A 263 -42.05 -5.52 20.47
C THR A 263 -41.26 -6.80 20.18
N LYS A 264 -41.16 -7.22 18.92
CA LYS A 264 -40.26 -8.31 18.47
C LYS A 264 -38.91 -7.76 18.02
N PRO A 265 -37.78 -8.41 18.36
CA PRO A 265 -36.45 -7.96 17.95
C PRO A 265 -36.20 -8.26 16.47
N LYS A 266 -35.38 -7.40 15.82
CA LYS A 266 -34.88 -7.59 14.45
C LYS A 266 -34.14 -8.93 14.34
N VAL A 267 -34.74 -9.88 13.62
CA VAL A 267 -34.09 -11.14 13.24
C VAL A 267 -33.04 -10.83 12.17
N ARG A 268 -31.78 -10.86 12.57
CA ARG A 268 -30.61 -10.96 11.68
C ARG A 268 -30.79 -12.27 10.89
N ARG A 269 -31.16 -12.19 9.59
CA ARG A 269 -31.29 -13.38 8.72
C ARG A 269 -29.94 -14.09 8.66
N SER A 270 -29.80 -15.16 9.45
CA SER A 270 -28.62 -15.99 9.48
C SER A 270 -28.55 -16.81 8.19
N TRP A 271 -27.41 -16.76 7.50
CA TRP A 271 -27.11 -17.55 6.30
C TRP A 271 -27.52 -19.03 6.43
N TRP A 272 -27.46 -19.57 7.65
CA TRP A 272 -27.89 -20.93 7.99
C TRP A 272 -29.38 -21.23 7.81
N GLN A 273 -30.27 -20.26 7.98
CA GLN A 273 -31.70 -20.44 7.70
C GLN A 273 -31.97 -20.47 6.19
N LEU A 274 -31.22 -19.66 5.43
CA LEU A 274 -31.32 -19.60 3.96
C LEU A 274 -30.78 -20.91 3.32
N MET A 275 -29.69 -21.46 3.88
CA MET A 275 -29.17 -22.80 3.51
C MET A 275 -30.19 -23.92 3.73
N ARG A 276 -31.01 -23.82 4.79
CA ARG A 276 -32.05 -24.83 5.09
C ARG A 276 -33.32 -24.67 4.24
N GLN A 277 -33.67 -23.44 3.86
CA GLN A 277 -34.89 -23.17 3.10
C GLN A 277 -34.71 -23.41 1.58
N HIS A 278 -33.52 -23.15 1.03
CA HIS A 278 -33.27 -23.27 -0.42
C HIS A 278 -31.91 -23.94 -0.74
N PRO A 279 -31.70 -25.22 -0.39
CA PRO A 279 -30.42 -25.92 -0.61
C PRO A 279 -30.01 -25.96 -2.10
N ASN A 280 -30.98 -25.99 -3.03
CA ASN A 280 -30.71 -26.06 -4.47
C ASN A 280 -30.14 -24.75 -5.02
N VAL A 281 -30.61 -23.62 -4.51
CA VAL A 281 -30.17 -22.30 -4.96
C VAL A 281 -28.75 -22.03 -4.46
N LEU A 282 -28.45 -22.48 -3.23
CA LEU A 282 -27.13 -22.30 -2.65
C LEU A 282 -26.06 -23.17 -3.34
N LEU A 283 -26.40 -24.42 -3.69
CA LEU A 283 -25.51 -25.31 -4.46
C LEU A 283 -25.29 -24.81 -5.89
N PHE A 284 -26.32 -24.22 -6.50
CA PHE A 284 -26.22 -23.57 -7.81
C PHE A 284 -25.29 -22.35 -7.76
N LEU A 285 -25.42 -21.50 -6.73
CA LEU A 285 -24.54 -20.34 -6.53
C LEU A 285 -23.10 -20.76 -6.24
N ALA A 286 -22.88 -21.84 -5.47
CA ALA A 286 -21.55 -22.38 -5.21
C ALA A 286 -20.89 -22.93 -6.50
N PHE A 287 -21.66 -23.61 -7.35
CA PHE A 287 -21.19 -24.06 -8.65
C PHE A 287 -20.85 -22.89 -9.59
N LEU A 288 -21.74 -21.89 -9.66
CA LEU A 288 -21.52 -20.67 -10.45
C LEU A 288 -20.26 -19.94 -9.97
N SER A 289 -20.03 -19.86 -8.66
CA SER A 289 -18.84 -19.25 -8.07
C SER A 289 -17.56 -20.01 -8.42
N CYS A 290 -17.56 -21.34 -8.33
CA CYS A 290 -16.40 -22.16 -8.70
C CYS A 290 -16.09 -22.04 -10.20
N MET A 291 -17.14 -22.02 -11.04
CA MET A 291 -17.02 -21.85 -12.48
C MET A 291 -16.49 -20.45 -12.86
N VAL A 292 -16.97 -19.39 -12.20
CA VAL A 292 -16.46 -18.02 -12.38
C VAL A 292 -15.01 -17.91 -11.93
N ALA A 293 -14.61 -18.62 -10.86
CA ALA A 293 -13.22 -18.66 -10.42
C ALA A 293 -12.30 -19.31 -11.48
N VAL A 294 -12.72 -20.44 -12.05
CA VAL A 294 -11.98 -21.09 -13.15
C VAL A 294 -11.92 -20.18 -14.40
N LEU A 295 -13.02 -19.51 -14.74
CA LEU A 295 -13.05 -18.54 -15.84
C LEU A 295 -12.11 -17.36 -15.60
N GLY A 296 -12.09 -16.83 -14.36
CA GLY A 296 -11.20 -15.76 -13.94
C GLY A 296 -9.73 -16.17 -14.07
N THR A 297 -9.38 -17.41 -13.73
CA THR A 297 -8.01 -17.91 -13.91
C THR A 297 -7.63 -18.06 -15.38
N LEU A 298 -8.52 -18.57 -16.24
CA LEU A 298 -8.24 -18.73 -17.67
C LEU A 298 -8.10 -17.39 -18.40
N ILE A 299 -8.98 -16.43 -18.10
CA ILE A 299 -8.91 -15.06 -18.63
C ILE A 299 -7.66 -14.36 -18.10
N GLY A 300 -7.36 -14.50 -16.80
CA GLY A 300 -6.15 -13.96 -16.20
C GLY A 300 -4.88 -14.48 -16.86
N ILE A 301 -4.82 -15.78 -17.17
CA ILE A 301 -3.69 -16.40 -17.89
C ILE A 301 -3.58 -15.86 -19.32
N GLN A 302 -4.68 -15.67 -20.04
CA GLN A 302 -4.64 -15.09 -21.40
C GLN A 302 -4.15 -13.64 -21.40
N ILE A 303 -4.65 -12.82 -20.47
CA ILE A 303 -4.22 -11.43 -20.28
C ILE A 303 -2.72 -11.39 -19.94
N TYR A 304 -2.27 -12.28 -19.05
CA TYR A 304 -0.86 -12.39 -18.68
C TYR A 304 0.03 -12.74 -19.88
N ILE A 305 -0.34 -13.75 -20.68
CA ILE A 305 0.44 -14.16 -21.87
C ILE A 305 0.47 -13.05 -22.93
N GLN A 306 -0.66 -12.37 -23.18
CA GLN A 306 -0.69 -11.24 -24.11
C GLN A 306 0.17 -10.06 -23.62
N ALA A 307 0.07 -9.70 -22.34
CA ALA A 307 0.88 -8.65 -21.74
C ALA A 307 2.38 -8.98 -21.85
N GLN A 308 2.75 -10.24 -21.59
CA GLN A 308 4.13 -10.70 -21.70
C GLN A 308 4.64 -10.67 -23.15
N LYS A 309 3.81 -11.07 -24.14
CA LYS A 309 4.17 -11.00 -25.56
C LYS A 309 4.40 -9.55 -26.01
N TYR A 310 3.52 -8.63 -25.60
CA TYR A 310 3.65 -7.21 -25.91
C TYR A 310 4.93 -6.61 -25.30
N GLN A 311 5.24 -6.93 -24.04
CA GLN A 311 6.49 -6.47 -23.41
C GLN A 311 7.75 -6.98 -24.12
N ARG A 312 7.77 -8.24 -24.56
CA ARG A 312 8.91 -8.80 -25.32
C ARG A 312 9.10 -8.08 -26.66
N GLN A 313 8.02 -7.84 -27.41
CA GLN A 313 8.09 -7.09 -28.67
C GLN A 313 8.58 -5.65 -28.46
N LEU A 314 8.15 -4.99 -27.38
CA LEU A 314 8.66 -3.66 -27.04
C LEU A 314 10.16 -3.69 -26.73
N ALA A 315 10.62 -4.69 -25.99
CA ALA A 315 12.04 -4.85 -25.64
C ALA A 315 12.91 -5.15 -26.87
N GLU A 316 12.44 -5.99 -27.79
CA GLU A 316 13.13 -6.29 -29.06
C GLU A 316 13.22 -5.04 -29.97
N ASN A 317 12.12 -4.28 -30.09
CA ASN A 317 12.11 -3.02 -30.85
C ASN A 317 13.04 -1.95 -30.25
N LYS A 318 13.08 -1.82 -28.93
CA LYS A 318 14.03 -0.91 -28.26
C LYS A 318 15.48 -1.33 -28.45
N SER A 319 15.76 -2.63 -28.36
CA SER A 319 17.12 -3.19 -28.56
C SER A 319 17.61 -3.00 -30.00
N THR A 320 16.74 -3.18 -30.99
CA THR A 320 17.10 -2.96 -32.40
C THR A 320 17.33 -1.47 -32.71
N GLN A 321 16.47 -0.57 -32.20
CA GLN A 321 16.67 0.88 -32.30
C GLN A 321 17.97 1.33 -31.60
N PHE A 322 18.31 0.73 -30.46
CA PHE A 322 19.56 0.98 -29.75
C PHE A 322 20.79 0.59 -30.56
N LEU A 323 20.82 -0.61 -31.13
CA LEU A 323 21.94 -1.11 -31.93
C LEU A 323 22.20 -0.28 -33.19
N THR A 324 21.13 0.16 -33.87
CA THR A 324 21.26 1.02 -35.06
C THR A 324 21.81 2.40 -34.72
N LEU A 325 21.38 2.98 -33.59
CA LEU A 325 21.87 4.28 -33.12
C LEU A 325 23.31 4.23 -32.61
N ILE A 326 23.74 3.15 -31.96
CA ILE A 326 25.15 2.96 -31.58
C ILE A 326 26.04 2.88 -32.82
N GLN A 327 25.63 2.13 -33.85
CA GLN A 327 26.39 2.06 -35.10
C GLN A 327 26.58 3.45 -35.74
N HIS A 328 25.61 4.37 -35.58
CA HIS A 328 25.73 5.76 -36.05
C HIS A 328 26.60 6.65 -35.15
N LEU A 329 26.87 6.27 -33.90
CA LEU A 329 27.81 6.99 -33.04
C LEU A 329 29.28 6.64 -33.30
N ASP A 330 29.54 5.42 -33.76
CA ASP A 330 30.89 4.85 -33.91
C ASP A 330 31.36 4.75 -35.38
N ALA A 331 30.49 5.09 -36.34
CA ALA A 331 30.82 5.06 -37.75
C ALA A 331 31.91 6.09 -38.10
N ARG A 332 32.99 5.63 -38.78
CA ARG A 332 34.06 6.50 -39.28
C ARG A 332 33.49 7.50 -40.30
N GLY A 333 33.64 8.80 -40.04
CA GLY A 333 33.21 9.88 -40.93
C GLY A 333 31.92 10.62 -40.55
N THR A 334 31.32 10.34 -39.39
CA THR A 334 30.12 11.04 -38.91
C THR A 334 30.40 12.50 -38.60
N THR A 335 29.54 13.40 -39.09
CA THR A 335 29.64 14.84 -38.75
C THR A 335 29.24 15.10 -37.29
N LEU A 336 29.65 16.24 -36.74
CA LEU A 336 29.30 16.63 -35.37
C LEU A 336 27.77 16.69 -35.16
N SER A 337 27.02 17.14 -36.18
CA SER A 337 25.56 17.20 -36.15
C SER A 337 24.90 15.82 -36.18
N ASP A 338 25.46 14.84 -36.91
CA ASP A 338 24.98 13.46 -36.90
C ASP A 338 25.12 12.83 -35.51
N ARG A 339 26.26 13.06 -34.86
CA ARG A 339 26.52 12.58 -33.51
C ARG A 339 25.57 13.21 -32.49
N GLN A 340 25.28 14.50 -32.62
CA GLN A 340 24.30 15.18 -31.76
C GLN A 340 22.88 14.61 -31.94
N ARG A 341 22.45 14.38 -33.19
CA ARG A 341 21.14 13.78 -33.49
C ARG A 341 21.01 12.38 -32.90
N ALA A 342 22.04 11.55 -33.02
CA ALA A 342 22.06 10.21 -32.43
C ALA A 342 21.93 10.25 -30.90
N ILE A 343 22.68 11.15 -30.22
CA ILE A 343 22.61 11.33 -28.77
C ILE A 343 21.20 11.76 -28.32
N LEU A 344 20.58 12.71 -29.01
CA LEU A 344 19.23 13.16 -28.69
C LEU A 344 18.19 12.05 -28.90
N ALA A 345 18.31 11.28 -29.99
CA ALA A 345 17.45 10.14 -30.27
C ALA A 345 17.56 9.06 -29.18
N LEU A 346 18.77 8.75 -28.72
CA LEU A 346 19.01 7.84 -27.59
C LEU A 346 18.25 8.28 -26.32
N GLY A 347 18.24 9.58 -26.02
CA GLY A 347 17.52 10.12 -24.86
C GLY A 347 16.00 9.83 -24.82
N THR A 348 15.40 9.42 -25.95
CA THR A 348 13.97 9.11 -26.06
C THR A 348 13.60 7.64 -25.83
N ILE A 349 14.57 6.73 -25.85
CA ILE A 349 14.32 5.27 -25.83
C ILE A 349 13.89 4.79 -24.43
N GLY A 350 14.35 5.48 -23.39
CA GLY A 350 14.03 5.17 -21.99
C GLY A 350 14.51 3.77 -21.56
N ASP A 351 15.59 3.27 -22.16
CA ASP A 351 16.21 1.98 -21.81
C ASP A 351 17.35 2.20 -20.79
N PRO A 352 17.43 1.41 -19.70
CA PRO A 352 18.53 1.46 -18.73
C PRO A 352 19.94 1.43 -19.36
N GLN A 353 20.15 0.63 -20.41
CA GLN A 353 21.45 0.53 -21.08
C GLN A 353 21.83 1.83 -21.79
N VAL A 354 20.83 2.50 -22.38
CA VAL A 354 21.01 3.80 -23.03
C VAL A 354 21.32 4.88 -22.01
N LEU A 355 20.64 4.88 -20.86
CA LEU A 355 20.92 5.83 -19.78
C LEU A 355 22.34 5.67 -19.26
N GLN A 356 22.78 4.44 -19.05
CA GLN A 356 24.16 4.16 -18.65
C GLN A 356 25.16 4.66 -19.69
N LEU A 357 24.93 4.37 -20.98
CA LEU A 357 25.78 4.85 -22.07
C LEU A 357 25.85 6.39 -22.13
N LEU A 358 24.72 7.08 -22.00
CA LEU A 358 24.66 8.54 -22.01
C LEU A 358 25.40 9.15 -20.81
N VAL A 359 25.28 8.53 -19.63
CA VAL A 359 26.01 8.97 -18.42
C VAL A 359 27.51 8.68 -18.54
N ASP A 360 27.90 7.52 -19.07
CA ASP A 360 29.31 7.18 -19.32
C ASP A 360 29.92 8.15 -20.35
N LEU A 361 29.17 8.49 -21.40
CA LEU A 361 29.57 9.50 -22.38
C LEU A 361 29.73 10.88 -21.73
N LEU A 362 28.82 11.28 -20.83
CA LEU A 362 28.95 12.52 -20.05
C LEU A 362 30.24 12.51 -19.19
N GLY A 363 30.60 11.35 -18.65
CA GLY A 363 31.81 11.15 -17.84
C GLY A 363 33.12 11.08 -18.63
N GLN A 364 33.07 10.96 -19.96
CA GLN A 364 34.26 10.81 -20.81
C GLN A 364 34.46 11.97 -21.80
N GLU A 365 33.39 12.62 -22.26
CA GLU A 365 33.45 13.64 -23.30
C GLU A 365 34.04 14.96 -22.77
N GLN A 366 34.84 15.63 -23.61
CA GLN A 366 35.49 16.92 -23.27
C GLN A 366 34.96 18.09 -24.11
N ARG A 367 34.29 17.82 -25.23
CA ARG A 367 33.74 18.87 -26.08
C ARG A 367 32.46 19.43 -25.49
N HIS A 368 32.48 20.72 -25.15
CA HIS A 368 31.35 21.46 -24.57
C HIS A 368 30.04 21.30 -25.36
N GLU A 369 30.11 21.30 -26.69
CA GLU A 369 28.96 21.14 -27.58
C GLU A 369 28.25 19.79 -27.39
N ILE A 370 29.01 18.71 -27.22
CA ILE A 370 28.46 17.36 -27.03
C ILE A 370 27.98 17.17 -25.59
N ILE A 371 28.70 17.71 -24.60
CA ILE A 371 28.25 17.71 -23.20
C ILE A 371 26.85 18.34 -23.09
N GLY A 372 26.62 19.48 -23.76
CA GLY A 372 25.31 20.12 -23.81
C GLY A 372 24.22 19.22 -24.39
N THR A 373 24.52 18.52 -25.50
CA THR A 373 23.60 17.58 -26.13
C THR A 373 23.30 16.36 -25.25
N VAL A 374 24.32 15.80 -24.59
CA VAL A 374 24.16 14.66 -23.67
C VAL A 374 23.32 15.06 -22.46
N GLN A 375 23.56 16.24 -21.88
CA GLN A 375 22.72 16.78 -20.82
C GLN A 375 21.25 16.89 -21.27
N GLN A 376 21.00 17.38 -22.48
CA GLN A 376 19.64 17.51 -23.02
C GLN A 376 18.98 16.14 -23.22
N ALA A 377 19.72 15.16 -23.73
CA ALA A 377 19.23 13.79 -23.87
C ALA A 377 18.87 13.16 -22.51
N LEU A 378 19.73 13.34 -21.50
CA LEU A 378 19.48 12.85 -20.14
C LEU A 378 18.30 13.55 -19.47
N VAL A 379 18.12 14.86 -19.69
CA VAL A 379 16.95 15.60 -19.22
C VAL A 379 15.67 15.08 -19.88
N SER A 380 15.70 14.79 -21.19
CA SER A 380 14.56 14.19 -21.91
C SER A 380 14.16 12.83 -21.34
N SER A 381 15.14 12.04 -20.89
CA SER A 381 14.87 10.76 -20.21
C SER A 381 14.27 10.91 -18.81
N GLY A 382 14.32 12.10 -18.22
CA GLY A 382 13.67 12.44 -16.96
C GLY A 382 14.31 11.84 -15.71
N SER A 383 13.48 11.59 -14.68
CA SER A 383 13.94 11.15 -13.36
C SER A 383 14.64 9.79 -13.35
N ALA A 384 14.44 8.96 -14.38
CA ALA A 384 15.11 7.67 -14.53
C ALA A 384 16.63 7.79 -14.68
N ALA A 385 17.15 8.94 -15.14
CA ALA A 385 18.58 9.19 -15.26
C ALA A 385 19.27 9.51 -13.92
N LEU A 386 18.52 9.97 -12.91
CA LEU A 386 19.08 10.46 -11.64
C LEU A 386 19.94 9.42 -10.89
N PRO A 387 19.56 8.13 -10.77
CA PRO A 387 20.40 7.14 -10.08
C PRO A 387 21.76 6.89 -10.75
N TYR A 388 21.83 7.01 -12.08
CA TYR A 388 23.07 6.87 -12.84
C TYR A 388 23.95 8.12 -12.65
N LEU A 389 23.35 9.30 -12.77
CA LEU A 389 24.02 10.58 -12.55
C LEU A 389 24.53 10.74 -11.11
N GLN A 390 23.76 10.29 -10.13
CA GLN A 390 24.16 10.28 -8.72
C GLN A 390 25.44 9.44 -8.52
N ARG A 391 25.50 8.23 -9.09
CA ARG A 391 26.69 7.37 -9.00
C ARG A 391 27.91 8.02 -9.65
N LEU A 392 27.76 8.60 -10.84
CA LEU A 392 28.85 9.31 -11.53
C LEU A 392 29.33 10.51 -10.69
N ASN A 393 28.39 11.31 -10.18
CA ASN A 393 28.68 12.47 -9.35
C ASN A 393 29.46 12.09 -8.08
N GLN A 394 28.98 11.08 -7.35
CA GLN A 394 29.66 10.56 -6.16
C GLN A 394 31.06 10.04 -6.48
N SER A 395 31.19 9.28 -7.58
CA SER A 395 32.49 8.76 -8.02
C SER A 395 33.48 9.89 -8.21
N ILE A 396 33.19 10.85 -9.11
CA ILE A 396 34.10 11.95 -9.43
C ILE A 396 34.39 12.82 -8.21
N ALA A 397 33.37 13.15 -7.41
CA ALA A 397 33.53 13.95 -6.20
C ALA A 397 34.48 13.28 -5.19
N ASN A 398 34.36 11.97 -5.01
CA ASN A 398 35.23 11.20 -4.11
C ASN A 398 36.68 11.14 -4.63
N GLU A 399 36.89 11.04 -5.95
CA GLU A 399 38.25 11.05 -6.51
C GLU A 399 38.96 12.39 -6.31
N ILE A 400 38.22 13.49 -6.52
CA ILE A 400 38.73 14.86 -6.29
C ILE A 400 39.03 15.06 -4.80
N ALA A 401 38.12 14.67 -3.91
CA ALA A 401 38.29 14.80 -2.46
C ALA A 401 39.45 13.95 -1.93
N ALA A 402 39.72 12.79 -2.51
CA ALA A 402 40.85 11.93 -2.16
C ALA A 402 42.21 12.49 -2.63
N GLY A 403 42.24 13.62 -3.34
CA GLY A 403 43.48 14.24 -3.79
C GLY A 403 44.22 13.47 -4.90
N ARG A 404 43.54 12.55 -5.61
CA ARG A 404 44.19 11.71 -6.64
C ARG A 404 44.87 12.50 -7.76
N TYR A 405 44.42 13.72 -8.00
CA TYR A 405 44.89 14.59 -9.09
C TYR A 405 45.67 15.81 -8.57
N SER A 406 46.13 15.81 -7.31
CA SER A 406 46.85 16.94 -6.71
C SER A 406 48.17 17.28 -7.42
N SER A 407 48.78 16.30 -8.09
CA SER A 407 50.01 16.45 -8.86
C SER A 407 49.81 16.89 -10.32
N SER A 408 48.56 16.90 -10.83
CA SER A 408 48.26 17.22 -12.23
C SER A 408 47.09 18.22 -12.33
N PRO A 409 47.38 19.53 -12.39
CA PRO A 409 46.36 20.57 -12.47
C PRO A 409 45.43 20.45 -13.68
N THR A 410 45.93 19.92 -14.80
CA THR A 410 45.17 19.75 -16.04
C THR A 410 44.14 18.62 -15.94
N GLU A 411 44.49 17.52 -15.27
CA GLU A 411 43.55 16.41 -15.00
C GLU A 411 42.50 16.80 -13.96
N LEU A 412 42.90 17.53 -12.92
CA LEU A 412 41.97 18.08 -11.93
C LEU A 412 40.95 19.02 -12.59
N ALA A 413 41.38 19.89 -13.51
CA ALA A 413 40.50 20.76 -14.27
C ALA A 413 39.48 19.96 -15.11
N LYS A 414 39.93 18.92 -15.82
CA LYS A 414 39.06 18.02 -16.59
C LYS A 414 38.02 17.32 -15.72
N ARG A 415 38.44 16.75 -14.59
CA ARG A 415 37.51 16.08 -13.64
C ARG A 415 36.52 17.04 -13.01
N THR A 416 36.97 18.26 -12.70
CA THR A 416 36.10 19.32 -12.17
C THR A 416 35.03 19.72 -13.20
N GLN A 417 35.41 19.87 -14.48
CA GLN A 417 34.47 20.15 -15.57
C GLN A 417 33.43 19.02 -15.74
N GLN A 418 33.85 17.75 -15.65
CA GLN A 418 32.95 16.60 -15.70
C GLN A 418 31.98 16.55 -14.52
N LEU A 419 32.48 16.86 -13.31
CA LEU A 419 31.64 16.98 -12.12
C LEU A 419 30.59 18.08 -12.31
N GLN A 420 31.00 19.27 -12.78
CA GLN A 420 30.09 20.38 -13.08
C GLN A 420 29.03 19.99 -14.12
N ALA A 421 29.42 19.32 -15.21
CA ALA A 421 28.49 18.86 -16.23
C ALA A 421 27.44 17.88 -15.67
N THR A 422 27.88 17.00 -14.76
CA THR A 422 27.00 16.04 -14.06
C THR A 422 26.06 16.77 -13.09
N GLN A 423 26.57 17.73 -12.31
CA GLN A 423 25.79 18.57 -11.40
C GLN A 423 24.72 19.37 -12.14
N GLN A 424 25.06 19.96 -13.29
CA GLN A 424 24.13 20.68 -14.15
C GLN A 424 23.03 19.75 -14.72
N ALA A 425 23.38 18.52 -15.13
CA ALA A 425 22.39 17.54 -15.58
C ALA A 425 21.37 17.22 -14.47
N ILE A 426 21.87 16.94 -13.26
CA ILE A 426 21.02 16.69 -12.08
C ILE A 426 20.14 17.91 -11.79
N ALA A 427 20.72 19.11 -11.73
CA ALA A 427 19.99 20.35 -11.47
C ALA A 427 18.88 20.60 -12.50
N LYS A 428 19.15 20.40 -13.80
CA LYS A 428 18.15 20.54 -14.86
C LYS A 428 17.00 19.53 -14.71
N ILE A 429 17.31 18.27 -14.38
CA ILE A 429 16.26 17.26 -14.13
C ILE A 429 15.43 17.65 -12.90
N LEU A 430 16.06 18.08 -11.82
CA LEU A 430 15.37 18.56 -10.62
C LEU A 430 14.44 19.75 -10.92
N ALA A 431 14.90 20.69 -11.75
CA ALA A 431 14.11 21.85 -12.16
C ALA A 431 12.87 21.45 -12.98
N VAL A 432 13.03 20.57 -13.97
CA VAL A 432 11.97 20.22 -14.93
C VAL A 432 10.97 19.23 -14.35
N TYR A 433 11.42 18.30 -13.51
CA TYR A 433 10.60 17.20 -12.99
C TYR A 433 10.17 17.38 -11.53
N GLY A 434 10.34 18.58 -10.95
CA GLY A 434 9.87 18.91 -9.61
C GLY A 434 8.42 18.47 -9.37
N GLY A 435 8.18 17.82 -8.22
CA GLY A 435 6.88 17.23 -7.86
C GLY A 435 6.60 15.84 -8.48
N ARG A 436 7.47 15.34 -9.37
CA ARG A 436 7.40 13.97 -9.94
C ARG A 436 8.62 13.11 -9.57
N LEU A 437 9.26 13.44 -8.44
CA LEU A 437 10.51 12.83 -7.97
C LEU A 437 10.32 11.94 -6.73
N GLN A 438 9.08 11.50 -6.47
CA GLN A 438 8.79 10.66 -5.31
C GLN A 438 9.60 9.35 -5.37
N GLY A 439 10.28 9.01 -4.28
CA GLY A 439 11.07 7.79 -4.16
C GLY A 439 12.45 7.84 -4.83
N ILE A 440 12.87 8.99 -5.37
CA ILE A 440 14.22 9.16 -5.91
C ILE A 440 15.23 9.29 -4.77
N ASP A 441 16.30 8.50 -4.84
CA ASP A 441 17.43 8.58 -3.92
C ASP A 441 18.56 9.44 -4.52
N LEU A 442 18.87 10.55 -3.87
CA LEU A 442 20.00 11.45 -4.12
C LEU A 442 20.91 11.56 -2.88
N SER A 443 20.93 10.55 -2.02
CA SER A 443 21.82 10.47 -0.87
C SER A 443 23.27 10.72 -1.29
N ARG A 444 24.03 11.46 -0.48
CA ARG A 444 25.46 11.76 -0.70
C ARG A 444 25.81 12.40 -2.05
N VAL A 445 24.85 12.90 -2.82
CA VAL A 445 25.15 13.65 -4.05
C VAL A 445 25.90 14.94 -3.69
N ASN A 446 26.89 15.33 -4.49
CA ASN A 446 27.60 16.58 -4.36
C ASN A 446 27.10 17.60 -5.39
N LEU A 447 26.29 18.55 -4.93
CA LEU A 447 25.76 19.68 -5.69
C LEU A 447 26.27 21.03 -5.15
N ALA A 448 27.35 21.01 -4.37
CA ALA A 448 28.00 22.24 -3.92
C ALA A 448 28.85 22.86 -5.04
N PRO A 449 29.16 24.17 -4.94
CA PRO A 449 30.03 24.83 -5.90
C PRO A 449 31.41 24.20 -6.00
N SER A 450 31.84 23.92 -7.23
CA SER A 450 33.21 23.54 -7.51
C SER A 450 34.11 24.77 -7.60
N THR A 451 35.23 24.74 -6.89
CA THR A 451 36.21 25.83 -6.85
C THR A 451 37.07 25.79 -8.13
N SER A 452 36.58 26.36 -9.22
CA SER A 452 37.39 26.68 -10.42
C SER A 452 37.16 28.13 -10.81
N GLN A 453 38.24 28.85 -11.12
CA GLN A 453 38.34 30.32 -11.11
C GLN A 453 37.44 31.09 -12.10
N ASP A 454 36.83 30.47 -13.11
CA ASP A 454 36.08 31.23 -14.12
C ASP A 454 34.56 30.98 -14.19
N ARG A 455 34.04 29.81 -13.77
CA ARG A 455 32.60 29.50 -13.75
C ARG A 455 32.28 28.44 -12.70
N ALA A 456 32.17 28.83 -11.43
CA ALA A 456 31.70 27.93 -10.39
C ALA A 456 30.25 27.52 -10.66
N PHE A 457 29.96 26.22 -10.58
CA PHE A 457 28.57 25.75 -10.58
C PHE A 457 27.89 26.23 -9.29
N THR A 458 26.67 26.74 -9.38
CA THR A 458 25.82 27.01 -8.21
C THR A 458 24.46 26.38 -8.46
N LEU A 459 23.95 25.63 -7.49
CA LEU A 459 22.60 25.07 -7.58
C LEU A 459 21.59 26.18 -7.29
N GLU A 460 20.89 26.65 -8.32
CA GLU A 460 19.86 27.69 -8.21
C GLU A 460 18.53 27.15 -8.73
N LEU A 461 17.59 26.89 -7.82
CA LEU A 461 16.28 26.31 -8.12
C LEU A 461 15.20 27.02 -7.30
N GLU A 462 14.48 27.95 -7.92
CA GLU A 462 13.37 28.66 -7.28
C GLU A 462 12.07 27.86 -7.39
N ARG A 463 11.32 27.76 -6.28
CA ARG A 463 9.97 27.16 -6.22
C ARG A 463 9.86 25.72 -6.73
N VAL A 464 10.96 24.97 -6.67
CA VAL A 464 10.97 23.55 -7.04
C VAL A 464 10.40 22.70 -5.91
N ASN A 465 9.62 21.68 -6.28
CA ASN A 465 9.07 20.68 -5.38
C ASN A 465 9.98 19.43 -5.31
N PHE A 466 10.62 19.25 -4.16
CA PHE A 466 11.51 18.14 -3.79
C PHE A 466 10.82 17.10 -2.87
N ALA A 467 9.51 17.18 -2.69
CA ALA A 467 8.77 16.25 -1.85
C ALA A 467 9.02 14.78 -2.24
N GLY A 468 9.32 13.95 -1.25
CA GLY A 468 9.58 12.52 -1.43
C GLY A 468 10.98 12.16 -1.95
N VAL A 469 11.88 13.14 -2.15
CA VAL A 469 13.27 12.88 -2.55
C VAL A 469 14.16 12.63 -1.33
N VAL A 470 15.04 11.64 -1.40
CA VAL A 470 15.99 11.31 -0.33
C VAL A 470 17.32 12.02 -0.59
N PHE A 471 17.66 13.03 0.21
CA PHE A 471 18.90 13.80 0.19
C PHE A 471 19.82 13.47 1.37
N LYS A 472 19.76 12.24 1.89
CA LYS A 472 20.51 11.85 3.09
C LYS A 472 22.02 12.03 2.88
N GLY A 473 22.66 12.88 3.68
CA GLY A 473 24.09 13.16 3.55
C GLY A 473 24.49 13.89 2.26
N ALA A 474 23.54 14.42 1.48
CA ALA A 474 23.84 15.19 0.27
C ALA A 474 24.54 16.51 0.61
N ASN A 475 25.44 16.97 -0.27
CA ASN A 475 26.10 18.24 -0.16
C ASN A 475 25.44 19.27 -1.10
N LEU A 476 24.69 20.19 -0.49
CA LEU A 476 23.93 21.29 -1.09
C LEU A 476 24.44 22.64 -0.55
N ASN A 477 25.71 22.71 -0.13
CA ASN A 477 26.30 23.95 0.40
C ASN A 477 26.16 25.08 -0.62
N ARG A 478 25.78 26.28 -0.15
CA ARG A 478 25.55 27.49 -0.95
C ARG A 478 24.50 27.33 -2.06
N ALA A 479 23.64 26.32 -1.99
CA ALA A 479 22.50 26.21 -2.91
C ALA A 479 21.48 27.33 -2.66
N THR A 480 20.89 27.86 -3.72
CA THR A 480 19.81 28.84 -3.68
C THR A 480 18.51 28.14 -4.03
N LEU A 481 17.69 27.85 -3.02
CA LEU A 481 16.45 27.09 -3.08
C LEU A 481 15.25 27.86 -2.48
N PRO A 482 15.02 29.13 -2.85
CA PRO A 482 13.96 29.95 -2.27
C PRO A 482 12.58 29.41 -2.64
N ALA A 483 11.66 29.49 -1.68
CA ALA A 483 10.27 29.03 -1.81
C ALA A 483 10.12 27.58 -2.30
N SER A 484 11.14 26.75 -2.10
CA SER A 484 11.12 25.32 -2.44
C SER A 484 10.14 24.55 -1.54
N GLN A 485 9.55 23.49 -2.07
CA GLN A 485 8.63 22.62 -1.33
C GLN A 485 9.31 21.28 -1.05
N TRP A 486 9.36 20.88 0.21
CA TRP A 486 9.99 19.62 0.64
C TRP A 486 9.00 18.61 1.23
N ARG A 487 7.72 19.00 1.25
CA ARG A 487 6.58 18.20 1.68
C ARG A 487 5.38 18.49 0.77
N ASP A 488 4.69 17.44 0.37
CA ASP A 488 3.50 17.46 -0.48
C ASP A 488 2.45 16.49 0.10
N ALA A 489 1.17 16.85 -0.04
CA ALA A 489 0.03 16.10 0.49
C ALA A 489 -0.34 14.88 -0.36
N GLY A 490 0.48 14.57 -1.38
CA GLY A 490 0.24 13.43 -2.24
C GLY A 490 -0.89 13.63 -3.24
N ALA A 491 -1.43 12.52 -3.72
CA ALA A 491 -2.45 12.50 -4.77
C ALA A 491 -3.83 12.89 -4.22
N ASP A 492 -4.11 12.53 -2.96
CA ASP A 492 -5.39 12.84 -2.33
C ASP A 492 -5.50 14.28 -1.83
N ARG A 493 -4.38 15.01 -1.76
CA ARG A 493 -4.26 16.41 -1.30
C ARG A 493 -4.70 16.63 0.15
N HIS A 494 -4.74 15.57 0.95
CA HIS A 494 -5.05 15.63 2.36
C HIS A 494 -3.75 15.40 3.15
N TRP A 495 -3.47 16.31 4.07
CA TRP A 495 -2.28 16.16 4.90
C TRP A 495 -2.44 15.00 5.89
N ASP A 496 -1.33 14.37 6.22
CA ASP A 496 -1.20 13.35 7.28
C ASP A 496 -1.89 12.03 6.91
N THR A 497 -1.97 11.74 5.61
CA THR A 497 -2.39 10.47 5.03
C THR A 497 -1.17 9.63 4.60
N PHE A 498 -1.41 8.42 4.06
CA PHE A 498 -0.33 7.49 3.70
C PHE A 498 0.45 7.87 2.43
N ASP A 499 -0.06 8.79 1.61
CA ASP A 499 0.54 9.23 0.35
C ASP A 499 1.26 10.58 0.45
N ASP A 500 1.35 11.16 1.65
CA ASP A 500 2.21 12.29 1.96
C ASP A 500 3.64 12.03 1.46
N ALA A 501 4.14 12.91 0.58
CA ALA A 501 5.51 12.85 0.12
C ALA A 501 6.35 13.82 0.96
N ILE A 502 7.28 13.28 1.74
CA ILE A 502 8.19 14.07 2.60
C ILE A 502 9.62 13.77 2.16
N ALA A 503 10.38 14.83 1.87
CA ALA A 503 11.80 14.69 1.57
C ALA A 503 12.59 14.22 2.79
N ASN A 504 13.77 13.64 2.60
CA ASN A 504 14.66 13.29 3.71
C ASN A 504 16.00 14.02 3.60
N LEU A 505 16.28 14.89 4.56
CA LEU A 505 17.47 15.74 4.61
C LEU A 505 18.40 15.39 5.78
N ASN A 506 18.24 14.22 6.40
CA ASN A 506 19.11 13.79 7.49
C ASN A 506 20.59 13.81 7.06
N HIS A 507 21.45 14.37 7.90
CA HIS A 507 22.89 14.53 7.67
C HIS A 507 23.29 15.37 6.44
N ALA A 508 22.34 16.04 5.76
CA ALA A 508 22.66 16.85 4.59
C ALA A 508 23.53 18.07 4.98
N GLN A 509 24.35 18.52 4.04
CA GLN A 509 25.17 19.72 4.19
C GLN A 509 24.55 20.86 3.38
N MET A 510 24.18 21.95 4.04
CA MET A 510 23.51 23.11 3.45
C MET A 510 24.10 24.42 4.01
N LYS A 511 25.41 24.43 4.27
CA LYS A 511 26.14 25.61 4.77
C LYS A 511 25.99 26.77 3.79
N GLY A 512 25.50 27.91 4.30
CA GLY A 512 25.28 29.11 3.50
C GLY A 512 24.20 28.97 2.42
N ALA A 513 23.35 27.93 2.49
CA ALA A 513 22.25 27.78 1.54
C ALA A 513 21.16 28.84 1.77
N ASN A 514 20.49 29.25 0.70
CA ASN A 514 19.32 30.13 0.76
C ASN A 514 18.04 29.30 0.62
N LEU A 515 17.30 29.17 1.72
CA LEU A 515 16.03 28.47 1.87
C LEU A 515 14.91 29.44 2.27
N THR A 516 15.03 30.71 1.90
CA THR A 516 14.02 31.74 2.20
C THR A 516 12.63 31.28 1.75
N LYS A 517 11.63 31.39 2.65
CA LYS A 517 10.24 30.96 2.39
C LYS A 517 10.06 29.49 2.00
N ALA A 518 11.07 28.63 2.16
CA ALA A 518 10.93 27.21 1.85
C ALA A 518 9.92 26.53 2.79
N ASN A 519 9.17 25.56 2.26
CA ASN A 519 8.31 24.70 3.05
C ASN A 519 9.07 23.41 3.43
N LEU A 520 9.59 23.39 4.65
CA LEU A 520 10.33 22.31 5.30
C LEU A 520 9.53 21.70 6.46
N SER A 521 8.21 21.88 6.48
CA SER A 521 7.36 21.37 7.55
C SER A 521 7.40 19.84 7.62
N ARG A 522 7.56 19.31 8.84
CA ARG A 522 7.69 17.87 9.15
C ARG A 522 8.86 17.15 8.46
N VAL A 523 9.77 17.87 7.82
CA VAL A 523 10.89 17.26 7.12
C VAL A 523 11.90 16.72 8.15
N PRO A 524 12.35 15.46 8.03
CA PRO A 524 13.46 14.94 8.81
C PRO A 524 14.78 15.56 8.34
N MET A 525 15.44 16.25 9.26
CA MET A 525 16.68 17.01 9.12
C MET A 525 17.61 16.75 10.32
N GLU A 526 17.61 15.53 10.84
CA GLU A 526 18.47 15.15 11.96
C GLU A 526 19.95 15.30 11.55
N ARG A 527 20.76 15.95 12.39
CA ARG A 527 22.19 16.22 12.14
C ARG A 527 22.47 16.97 10.83
N ILE A 528 21.53 17.79 10.35
CA ILE A 528 21.77 18.66 9.18
C ILE A 528 22.76 19.78 9.52
N GLU A 529 23.60 20.17 8.55
CA GLU A 529 24.51 21.31 8.65
C GLU A 529 23.93 22.53 7.92
N LEU A 530 23.35 23.47 8.67
CA LEU A 530 22.72 24.72 8.18
C LEU A 530 23.49 25.97 8.63
N MET A 531 24.79 25.83 8.94
CA MET A 531 25.62 26.97 9.34
C MET A 531 25.51 28.11 8.33
N GLN A 532 25.26 29.33 8.81
CA GLN A 532 25.13 30.53 7.97
C GLN A 532 24.04 30.46 6.88
N ALA A 533 23.13 29.47 6.94
CA ALA A 533 22.03 29.37 5.98
C ALA A 533 21.01 30.49 6.19
N ASN A 534 20.32 30.89 5.12
CA ASN A 534 19.22 31.83 5.16
C ASN A 534 17.87 31.09 5.07
N LEU A 535 17.18 30.99 6.20
CA LEU A 535 15.87 30.36 6.39
C LEU A 535 14.80 31.41 6.75
N ASN A 536 15.00 32.68 6.41
CA ASN A 536 14.03 33.73 6.72
C ASN A 536 12.66 33.38 6.14
N GLN A 537 11.62 33.51 6.97
CA GLN A 537 10.23 33.17 6.64
C GLN A 537 10.00 31.73 6.17
N ALA A 538 10.96 30.82 6.37
CA ALA A 538 10.76 29.40 6.05
C ALA A 538 9.76 28.76 7.02
N ASN A 539 9.00 27.77 6.53
CA ASN A 539 8.13 26.95 7.36
C ASN A 539 8.85 25.67 7.75
N LEU A 540 9.27 25.57 9.01
CA LEU A 540 9.94 24.44 9.66
C LEU A 540 9.02 23.79 10.72
N SER A 541 7.71 24.04 10.67
CA SER A 541 6.77 23.53 11.68
C SER A 541 6.82 22.01 11.77
N ALA A 542 6.89 21.49 12.99
CA ALA A 542 7.02 20.08 13.31
C ALA A 542 8.21 19.36 12.61
N ALA A 543 9.21 20.08 12.12
CA ALA A 543 10.41 19.49 11.54
C ALA A 543 11.29 18.82 12.62
N SER A 544 12.01 17.76 12.23
CA SER A 544 12.97 17.07 13.11
C SER A 544 14.38 17.56 12.82
N LEU A 545 14.94 18.36 13.73
CA LEU A 545 16.24 19.04 13.65
C LEU A 545 17.14 18.63 14.83
N GLY A 546 16.96 17.41 15.36
CA GLY A 546 17.80 16.88 16.43
C GLY A 546 19.27 16.91 16.04
N HIS A 547 20.13 17.40 16.94
CA HIS A 547 21.57 17.56 16.71
C HIS A 547 21.96 18.40 15.48
N ALA A 548 21.05 19.20 14.93
CA ALA A 548 21.32 20.06 13.78
C ALA A 548 22.27 21.21 14.14
N ASN A 549 23.01 21.71 13.16
CA ASN A 549 23.89 22.87 13.31
C ASN A 549 23.37 24.05 12.49
N LEU A 550 22.66 24.97 13.15
CA LEU A 550 22.15 26.22 12.60
C LEU A 550 22.97 27.43 13.10
N SER A 551 24.25 27.24 13.45
CA SER A 551 25.08 28.32 13.97
C SER A 551 25.18 29.47 12.96
N SER A 552 24.92 30.69 13.42
CA SER A 552 24.86 31.91 12.60
C SER A 552 23.84 31.89 11.44
N ALA A 553 22.84 31.00 11.48
CA ALA A 553 21.76 30.99 10.50
C ALA A 553 20.81 32.20 10.67
N GLN A 554 20.21 32.64 9.57
CA GLN A 554 19.16 33.67 9.56
C GLN A 554 17.79 32.96 9.53
N LEU A 555 16.96 33.17 10.55
CA LEU A 555 15.66 32.54 10.76
C LEU A 555 14.58 33.59 11.06
N VAL A 556 14.76 34.82 10.56
CA VAL A 556 13.87 35.94 10.85
C VAL A 556 12.47 35.63 10.33
N GLY A 557 11.49 35.67 11.23
CA GLY A 557 10.09 35.35 10.93
C GLY A 557 9.83 33.91 10.48
N ALA A 558 10.78 32.98 10.69
CA ALA A 558 10.58 31.57 10.38
C ALA A 558 9.54 30.93 11.32
N ASN A 559 8.84 29.89 10.84
CA ASN A 559 7.90 29.12 11.66
C ASN A 559 8.52 27.78 12.07
N LEU A 560 8.95 27.64 13.32
CA LEU A 560 9.43 26.39 13.92
C LEU A 560 8.46 25.84 14.98
N GLN A 561 7.16 26.17 14.89
CA GLN A 561 6.17 25.68 15.83
C GLN A 561 6.22 24.15 15.94
N ALA A 562 6.27 23.63 17.17
CA ALA A 562 6.37 22.20 17.47
C ALA A 562 7.57 21.45 16.83
N ALA A 563 8.58 22.16 16.34
CA ALA A 563 9.79 21.53 15.82
C ALA A 563 10.62 20.90 16.95
N THR A 564 11.44 19.90 16.61
CA THR A 564 12.34 19.24 17.57
C THR A 564 13.78 19.60 17.26
N LEU A 565 14.43 20.36 18.15
CA LEU A 565 15.82 20.84 18.07
C LEU A 565 16.65 20.36 19.27
N VAL A 566 16.40 19.15 19.75
CA VAL A 566 17.15 18.55 20.87
C VAL A 566 18.64 18.53 20.54
N ASP A 567 19.47 19.01 21.45
CA ASP A 567 20.94 19.10 21.29
C ASP A 567 21.41 19.85 20.03
N ALA A 568 20.57 20.68 19.41
CA ALA A 568 20.95 21.47 18.25
C ALA A 568 21.85 22.66 18.64
N SER A 569 22.69 23.12 17.71
CA SER A 569 23.45 24.37 17.85
C SER A 569 22.83 25.48 17.02
N LEU A 570 22.40 26.55 17.69
CA LEU A 570 21.92 27.80 17.10
C LEU A 570 22.82 28.98 17.49
N THR A 571 24.05 28.73 17.95
CA THR A 571 24.98 29.77 18.42
C THR A 571 25.08 30.93 17.44
N GLY A 572 24.78 32.15 17.91
CA GLY A 572 24.81 33.36 17.09
C GLY A 572 23.76 33.46 15.97
N ALA A 573 22.74 32.60 15.95
CA ALA A 573 21.65 32.66 14.97
C ALA A 573 20.73 33.86 15.23
N ASN A 574 19.99 34.27 14.18
CA ASN A 574 18.98 35.32 14.27
C ASN A 574 17.58 34.72 14.14
N LEU A 575 16.88 34.60 15.26
CA LEU A 575 15.51 34.13 15.42
C LEU A 575 14.48 35.28 15.53
N SER A 576 14.87 36.52 15.27
CA SER A 576 14.00 37.69 15.48
C SER A 576 12.61 37.48 14.85
N THR A 577 11.56 37.68 15.63
CA THR A 577 10.14 37.50 15.23
C THR A 577 9.73 36.09 14.78
N ALA A 578 10.58 35.08 14.97
CA ALA A 578 10.26 33.69 14.63
C ALA A 578 9.18 33.11 15.56
N ASN A 579 8.44 32.12 15.06
CA ASN A 579 7.51 31.34 15.85
C ASN A 579 8.13 30.02 16.30
N LEU A 580 8.46 29.90 17.58
CA LEU A 580 8.95 28.70 18.26
C LEU A 580 7.99 28.22 19.34
N SER A 581 6.68 28.48 19.19
CA SER A 581 5.66 27.94 20.12
C SER A 581 5.72 26.41 20.16
N ASP A 582 5.61 25.82 21.35
CA ASP A 582 5.66 24.36 21.57
C ASP A 582 6.95 23.67 21.07
N VAL A 583 8.02 24.42 20.78
CA VAL A 583 9.28 23.84 20.29
C VAL A 583 9.97 23.01 21.37
N ASN A 584 10.69 21.96 20.97
CA ASN A 584 11.58 21.23 21.87
C ASN A 584 13.05 21.60 21.62
N LEU A 585 13.63 22.41 22.50
CA LEU A 585 15.02 22.88 22.50
C LEU A 585 15.81 22.29 23.69
N HIS A 586 15.43 21.10 24.17
CA HIS A 586 16.16 20.43 25.26
C HIS A 586 17.66 20.36 24.96
N ALA A 587 18.48 20.83 25.90
CA ALA A 587 19.95 20.84 25.82
C ALA A 587 20.56 21.56 24.58
N ALA A 588 19.77 22.37 23.87
CA ALA A 588 20.25 23.12 22.71
C ALA A 588 21.23 24.25 23.11
N ARG A 589 22.15 24.59 22.19
CA ARG A 589 23.14 25.67 22.34
C ARG A 589 22.69 26.91 21.58
N LEU A 590 22.30 27.96 22.29
CA LEU A 590 21.75 29.22 21.78
C LEU A 590 22.52 30.45 22.31
N SER A 591 23.80 30.29 22.66
CA SER A 591 24.62 31.41 23.12
C SER A 591 24.69 32.50 22.05
N ARG A 592 24.56 33.76 22.48
CA ARG A 592 24.60 34.97 21.63
C ARG A 592 23.56 34.99 20.49
N VAL A 593 22.45 34.27 20.62
CA VAL A 593 21.33 34.33 19.67
C VAL A 593 20.61 35.68 19.78
N SER A 594 20.17 36.21 18.63
CA SER A 594 19.19 37.32 18.60
C SER A 594 17.79 36.73 18.43
N ALA A 595 16.96 36.87 19.45
CA ALA A 595 15.60 36.35 19.54
C ALA A 595 14.59 37.47 19.91
N LEU A 596 14.82 38.69 19.40
CA LEU A 596 13.94 39.84 19.61
C LEU A 596 12.50 39.54 19.15
N GLY A 597 11.53 39.71 20.06
CA GLY A 597 10.11 39.52 19.74
C GLY A 597 9.71 38.09 19.34
N THR A 598 10.53 37.10 19.68
CA THR A 598 10.30 35.70 19.33
C THR A 598 9.16 35.11 20.16
N ARG A 599 8.37 34.21 19.55
CA ARG A 599 7.32 33.45 20.23
C ARG A 599 7.87 32.11 20.72
N LEU A 600 7.93 31.88 22.02
CA LEU A 600 8.45 30.68 22.69
C LEU A 600 7.42 30.13 23.71
N GLN A 601 6.13 30.40 23.50
CA GLN A 601 5.07 29.95 24.41
C GLN A 601 5.08 28.43 24.51
N SER A 602 4.97 27.91 25.73
CA SER A 602 4.95 26.47 26.02
C SER A 602 6.17 25.68 25.50
N ALA A 603 7.27 26.36 25.13
CA ALA A 603 8.47 25.70 24.63
C ALA A 603 9.19 24.88 25.73
N ASN A 604 9.77 23.75 25.37
CA ASN A 604 10.70 23.02 26.23
C ASN A 604 12.12 23.53 25.99
N LEU A 605 12.65 24.30 26.95
CA LEU A 605 13.97 24.94 26.94
C LEU A 605 14.88 24.35 28.02
N THR A 606 14.54 23.18 28.56
CA THR A 606 15.26 22.59 29.69
C THR A 606 16.73 22.32 29.35
N LYS A 607 17.64 22.66 30.26
CA LYS A 607 19.10 22.51 30.10
C LYS A 607 19.72 23.23 28.89
N SER A 608 19.00 24.15 28.25
CA SER A 608 19.52 24.91 27.11
C SER A 608 20.49 26.02 27.53
N ASN A 609 21.42 26.39 26.67
CA ASN A 609 22.39 27.48 26.91
C ASN A 609 22.01 28.70 26.07
N TRP A 610 21.64 29.80 26.71
CA TRP A 610 21.25 31.08 26.13
C TRP A 610 22.21 32.21 26.58
N GLN A 611 23.44 31.88 26.95
CA GLN A 611 24.39 32.86 27.46
C GLN A 611 24.58 34.03 26.48
N GLY A 612 24.35 35.26 26.97
CA GLY A 612 24.45 36.49 26.18
C GLY A 612 23.44 36.61 25.04
N ALA A 613 22.34 35.86 25.05
CA ALA A 613 21.28 35.98 24.06
C ALA A 613 20.44 37.26 24.26
N ASP A 614 19.85 37.77 23.18
CA ASP A 614 18.88 38.86 23.22
C ASP A 614 17.46 38.30 23.03
N LEU A 615 16.72 38.19 24.13
CA LEU A 615 15.34 37.74 24.23
C LEU A 615 14.38 38.91 24.55
N SER A 616 14.79 40.14 24.22
CA SER A 616 13.96 41.32 24.47
C SER A 616 12.60 41.19 23.79
N SER A 617 11.53 41.53 24.50
CA SER A 617 10.14 41.41 24.03
C SER A 617 9.71 39.99 23.59
N ALA A 618 10.46 38.95 23.91
CA ALA A 618 10.09 37.57 23.60
C ALA A 618 8.93 37.09 24.50
N ASP A 619 8.07 36.24 23.96
CA ASP A 619 7.01 35.60 24.73
C ASP A 619 7.42 34.18 25.12
N LEU A 620 7.84 34.01 26.37
CA LEU A 620 8.27 32.76 27.01
C LEU A 620 7.18 32.23 27.96
N SER A 621 5.94 32.69 27.85
CA SER A 621 4.88 32.29 28.77
C SER A 621 4.65 30.79 28.76
N LYS A 622 4.46 30.20 29.95
CA LYS A 622 4.27 28.75 30.16
C LYS A 622 5.41 27.86 29.66
N SER A 623 6.55 28.42 29.24
CA SER A 623 7.70 27.64 28.80
C SER A 623 8.39 26.92 29.97
N ASN A 624 9.19 25.90 29.65
CA ASN A 624 10.01 25.19 30.63
C ASN A 624 11.50 25.49 30.44
N LEU A 625 12.03 26.39 31.24
CA LEU A 625 13.42 26.85 31.30
C LEU A 625 14.21 26.19 32.44
N SER A 626 13.73 25.07 33.01
CA SER A 626 14.41 24.43 34.14
C SER A 626 15.86 24.07 33.77
N HIS A 627 16.80 24.45 34.64
CA HIS A 627 18.25 24.27 34.45
C HIS A 627 18.84 24.95 33.20
N ALA A 628 18.16 25.91 32.58
CA ALA A 628 18.71 26.68 31.47
C ALA A 628 19.74 27.72 31.96
N ASP A 629 20.69 28.07 31.10
CA ASP A 629 21.68 29.12 31.34
C ASP A 629 21.34 30.38 30.55
N LEU A 630 20.84 31.41 31.21
CA LEU A 630 20.54 32.73 30.64
C LEU A 630 21.48 33.81 31.21
N SER A 631 22.69 33.42 31.65
CA SER A 631 23.66 34.39 32.12
C SER A 631 23.99 35.43 31.05
N LEU A 632 24.10 36.69 31.43
CA LEU A 632 24.32 37.84 30.54
C LEU A 632 23.21 38.06 29.48
N ALA A 633 22.08 37.36 29.55
CA ALA A 633 21.00 37.50 28.57
C ALA A 633 20.19 38.79 28.76
N ARG A 634 19.66 39.34 27.67
CA ARG A 634 18.73 40.47 27.69
C ARG A 634 17.31 39.95 27.57
N LEU A 635 16.48 40.18 28.57
CA LEU A 635 15.09 39.72 28.67
C LEU A 635 14.13 40.90 28.89
N SER A 636 14.56 42.12 28.54
CA SER A 636 13.76 43.31 28.79
C SER A 636 12.41 43.24 28.05
N SER A 637 11.32 43.58 28.74
CA SER A 637 9.94 43.50 28.23
C SER A 637 9.49 42.09 27.80
N SER A 638 10.19 41.02 28.22
CA SER A 638 9.77 39.64 27.90
C SER A 638 8.58 39.19 28.75
N ASN A 639 7.76 38.29 28.21
CA ASN A 639 6.69 37.64 28.97
C ASN A 639 7.17 36.29 29.49
N LEU A 640 7.42 36.18 30.80
CA LEU A 640 7.81 34.94 31.49
C LEU A 640 6.67 34.40 32.37
N SER A 641 5.43 34.87 32.16
CA SER A 641 4.30 34.47 32.99
C SER A 641 4.08 32.95 32.97
N HIS A 642 3.90 32.36 34.14
CA HIS A 642 3.74 30.91 34.34
C HIS A 642 4.91 30.04 33.85
N ALA A 643 6.09 30.60 33.56
CA ALA A 643 7.25 29.83 33.13
C ALA A 643 7.82 28.97 34.27
N GLN A 644 8.29 27.77 33.94
CA GLN A 644 9.03 26.90 34.86
C GLN A 644 10.51 27.25 34.77
N MET A 645 11.07 27.87 35.82
CA MET A 645 12.42 28.45 35.82
C MET A 645 13.27 27.89 36.98
N GLN A 646 13.02 26.64 37.36
CA GLN A 646 13.72 26.01 38.48
C GLN A 646 15.21 25.84 38.14
N ASN A 647 16.08 26.22 39.07
CA ASN A 647 17.54 26.15 38.92
C ASN A 647 18.07 26.85 37.65
N ILE A 648 17.36 27.86 37.13
CA ILE A 648 17.82 28.67 36.02
C ILE A 648 19.02 29.55 36.46
N ASN A 649 19.99 29.75 35.57
CA ASN A 649 21.08 30.70 35.79
C ASN A 649 20.71 32.05 35.13
N LEU A 650 20.47 33.10 35.92
CA LEU A 650 20.15 34.46 35.45
C LEU A 650 21.24 35.47 35.81
N ARG A 651 22.46 35.01 36.10
CA ARG A 651 23.56 35.88 36.52
C ARG A 651 23.79 36.99 35.50
N GLN A 652 23.77 38.23 35.97
CA GLN A 652 23.95 39.43 35.15
C GLN A 652 22.94 39.57 33.98
N ALA A 653 21.78 38.92 34.06
CA ALA A 653 20.72 39.06 33.07
C ALA A 653 19.91 40.35 33.28
N ASP A 654 19.36 40.92 32.21
CA ASP A 654 18.51 42.11 32.24
C ASP A 654 17.03 41.72 32.12
N LEU A 655 16.29 41.81 33.22
CA LEU A 655 14.86 41.46 33.32
C LEU A 655 13.94 42.70 33.42
N ARG A 656 14.43 43.90 33.10
CA ARG A 656 13.60 45.12 33.22
C ARG A 656 12.32 45.02 32.39
N MET A 657 11.19 45.36 32.99
CA MET A 657 9.86 45.26 32.37
C MET A 657 9.42 43.83 32.00
N ALA A 658 10.14 42.80 32.43
CA ALA A 658 9.71 41.42 32.20
C ALA A 658 8.53 41.05 33.11
N ASP A 659 7.59 40.25 32.60
CA ASP A 659 6.45 39.74 33.37
C ASP A 659 6.77 38.37 33.97
N LEU A 660 6.95 38.29 35.30
CA LEU A 660 7.28 37.05 36.00
C LEU A 660 6.06 36.40 36.69
N ARG A 661 4.85 36.92 36.52
CA ARG A 661 3.67 36.46 37.29
C ARG A 661 3.44 34.95 37.13
N GLY A 662 3.34 34.26 38.26
CA GLY A 662 3.15 32.81 38.30
C GLY A 662 4.36 31.97 37.88
N ALA A 663 5.52 32.57 37.59
CA ALA A 663 6.76 31.84 37.30
C ALA A 663 7.28 31.10 38.54
N ASN A 664 7.89 29.92 38.32
CA ASN A 664 8.52 29.14 39.38
C ASN A 664 10.04 29.35 39.37
N LEU A 665 10.55 30.16 40.31
CA LEU A 665 11.96 30.56 40.40
C LEU A 665 12.76 29.73 41.42
N ALA A 666 12.28 28.56 41.85
CA ALA A 666 12.93 27.75 42.86
C ALA A 666 14.39 27.41 42.49
N GLY A 667 15.36 27.82 43.31
CA GLY A 667 16.78 27.56 43.11
C GLY A 667 17.47 28.39 42.02
N ALA A 668 16.77 29.37 41.42
CA ALA A 668 17.30 30.27 40.40
C ALA A 668 18.45 31.14 40.95
N ASP A 669 19.45 31.44 40.12
CA ASP A 669 20.59 32.29 40.49
C ASP A 669 20.41 33.71 39.94
N PHE A 670 20.25 34.69 40.84
CA PHE A 670 19.98 36.10 40.53
C PHE A 670 21.19 37.02 40.72
N GLN A 671 22.41 36.48 40.80
CA GLN A 671 23.61 37.30 41.06
C GLN A 671 23.78 38.39 39.99
N GLY A 672 23.62 39.66 40.38
CA GLY A 672 23.77 40.81 39.49
C GLY A 672 22.65 40.96 38.44
N THR A 673 21.52 40.26 38.58
CA THR A 673 20.37 40.39 37.68
C THR A 673 19.72 41.77 37.83
N ILE A 674 19.36 42.40 36.73
CA ILE A 674 18.75 43.75 36.74
C ILE A 674 17.23 43.60 36.65
N LEU A 675 16.51 43.95 37.72
CA LEU A 675 15.04 43.90 37.76
C LEU A 675 14.39 45.27 37.48
N PHE A 676 15.12 46.35 37.71
CA PHE A 676 14.61 47.71 37.59
C PHE A 676 15.72 48.68 37.19
N SER A 677 15.34 49.83 36.62
CA SER A 677 16.21 51.00 36.51
C SER A 677 15.77 52.07 37.51
N PRO A 678 16.66 52.52 38.42
CA PRO A 678 16.33 53.62 39.33
C PRO A 678 16.06 54.89 38.55
N GLN A 679 15.00 55.61 38.89
CA GLN A 679 14.73 56.94 38.35
C GLN A 679 15.78 57.93 38.87
N PRO A 680 16.27 58.88 38.05
CA PRO A 680 17.09 59.97 38.56
C PRO A 680 16.32 60.72 39.67
N PRO A 681 16.97 61.14 40.76
CA PRO A 681 16.27 61.79 41.86
C PRO A 681 15.51 63.01 41.34
N ALA A 682 14.19 63.05 41.59
CA ALA A 682 13.41 64.26 41.42
C ALA A 682 13.95 65.31 42.42
N SER A 683 14.09 66.56 41.97
CA SER A 683 14.59 67.70 42.77
C SER A 683 13.99 67.73 44.19
N SER A 684 14.87 67.95 45.16
CA SER A 684 14.80 67.61 46.59
C SER A 684 13.84 68.41 47.48
N ASP A 685 12.61 68.71 47.05
CA ASP A 685 11.70 69.59 47.83
C ASP A 685 10.43 68.91 48.38
N ARG A 686 10.43 67.59 48.59
CA ARG A 686 9.24 66.89 49.14
C ARG A 686 9.52 66.20 50.49
N PHE A 687 8.86 66.72 51.52
CA PHE A 687 8.86 66.24 52.92
C PHE A 687 8.16 64.89 53.14
N ILE A 688 7.54 64.33 52.08
CA ILE A 688 6.90 63.01 52.11
C ILE A 688 7.81 62.03 51.38
N ALA A 689 8.28 61.00 52.07
CA ALA A 689 8.97 59.87 51.45
C ALA A 689 8.00 59.15 50.51
N THR A 690 7.99 59.54 49.24
CA THR A 690 7.31 58.76 48.20
C THR A 690 8.10 57.48 47.96
N PRO A 691 7.44 56.33 47.78
CA PRO A 691 8.12 55.09 47.40
C PRO A 691 8.99 55.34 46.15
N PRO A 692 10.15 54.69 46.03
CA PRO A 692 11.05 54.89 44.89
C PRO A 692 10.30 54.61 43.58
N GLU A 693 10.24 55.61 42.69
CA GLU A 693 9.71 55.41 41.35
C GLU A 693 10.79 54.73 40.48
N TYR A 694 10.40 53.69 39.74
CA TYR A 694 11.27 52.97 38.81
C TYR A 694 10.70 53.10 37.39
N THR A 695 11.52 53.54 36.43
CA THR A 695 11.04 53.83 35.07
C THR A 695 10.89 52.60 34.20
N GLN A 696 11.63 51.52 34.50
CA GLN A 696 11.66 50.28 33.72
C GLN A 696 11.80 49.10 34.67
N ALA A 697 10.67 48.59 35.18
CA ALA A 697 10.65 47.67 36.32
C ALA A 697 9.91 46.36 36.00
N ALA A 698 10.44 45.22 36.45
CA ALA A 698 9.86 43.88 36.22
C ALA A 698 8.57 43.65 37.03
N ILE A 699 7.58 42.96 36.46
CA ILE A 699 6.32 42.64 37.13
C ILE A 699 6.53 41.37 37.99
N VAL A 700 6.59 41.55 39.31
CA VAL A 700 6.92 40.48 40.29
C VAL A 700 5.77 40.10 41.23
N GLN A 701 4.59 40.69 41.04
CA GLN A 701 3.44 40.49 41.93
C GLN A 701 3.03 39.02 42.02
N GLY A 702 2.94 38.51 43.25
CA GLY A 702 2.53 37.14 43.54
C GLY A 702 3.59 36.07 43.26
N VAL A 703 4.81 36.45 42.88
CA VAL A 703 5.90 35.52 42.56
C VAL A 703 6.66 35.13 43.84
N ASN A 704 7.00 33.84 43.99
CA ASN A 704 7.73 33.34 45.14
C ASN A 704 9.25 33.35 44.92
N PHE A 705 9.95 34.22 45.65
CA PHE A 705 11.41 34.36 45.63
C PHE A 705 12.11 33.67 46.82
N SER A 706 11.39 32.95 47.70
CA SER A 706 11.96 32.38 48.93
C SER A 706 13.11 31.40 48.74
N GLN A 707 13.20 30.75 47.57
CA GLN A 707 14.23 29.78 47.23
C GLN A 707 15.19 30.31 46.15
N VAL A 708 15.15 31.60 45.83
CA VAL A 708 16.05 32.23 44.86
C VAL A 708 17.40 32.50 45.53
N LYS A 709 18.49 32.27 44.81
CA LYS A 709 19.87 32.40 45.27
C LYS A 709 20.45 33.76 44.86
N ASN A 710 21.39 34.26 45.65
CA ASN A 710 22.23 35.42 45.35
C ASN A 710 21.47 36.73 45.07
N LEU A 711 20.34 36.94 45.75
CA LEU A 711 19.63 38.22 45.74
C LEU A 711 20.39 39.27 46.58
N ASP A 712 20.58 40.46 46.02
CA ASP A 712 21.12 41.62 46.73
C ASP A 712 20.02 42.37 47.53
N ALA A 713 20.45 43.31 48.37
CA ALA A 713 19.55 44.05 49.24
C ALA A 713 18.55 44.94 48.48
N GLN A 714 18.95 45.50 47.32
CA GLN A 714 18.09 46.38 46.53
C GLN A 714 17.03 45.55 45.78
N GLN A 715 17.41 44.39 45.24
CA GLN A 715 16.50 43.42 44.64
C GLN A 715 15.45 42.95 45.64
N ILE A 716 15.86 42.59 46.87
CA ILE A 716 14.92 42.17 47.92
C ILE A 716 13.95 43.30 48.25
N ALA A 717 14.45 44.53 48.45
CA ALA A 717 13.59 45.68 48.75
C ALA A 717 12.55 45.92 47.63
N TYR A 718 12.98 45.86 46.37
CA TYR A 718 12.09 45.94 45.22
C TYR A 718 11.02 44.83 45.24
N ILE A 719 11.44 43.57 45.41
CA ILE A 719 10.53 42.42 45.44
C ILE A 719 9.43 42.61 46.51
N CYS A 720 9.80 43.07 47.70
CA CYS A 720 8.86 43.27 48.80
C CYS A 720 7.87 44.42 48.53
N VAL A 721 8.35 45.54 47.97
CA VAL A 721 7.50 46.69 47.65
C VAL A 721 6.49 46.37 46.54
N TYR A 722 6.87 45.55 45.57
CA TYR A 722 6.04 45.24 44.39
C TYR A 722 5.28 43.90 44.50
N GLY A 723 5.07 43.42 45.73
CA GLY A 723 4.15 42.31 46.01
C GLY A 723 4.67 40.92 45.65
N GLY A 724 5.99 40.73 45.56
CA GLY A 724 6.62 39.41 45.53
C GLY A 724 6.82 38.85 46.93
N TYR A 725 6.94 37.53 47.06
CA TYR A 725 7.13 36.86 48.34
C TYR A 725 8.59 36.54 48.57
N HIS A 726 9.17 37.05 49.66
CA HIS A 726 10.51 36.67 50.11
C HIS A 726 10.55 36.66 51.66
N PRO A 727 11.27 35.74 52.33
CA PRO A 727 11.29 35.62 53.80
C PRO A 727 11.76 36.87 54.57
N ARG A 728 12.43 37.79 53.87
CA ARG A 728 12.88 39.08 54.43
C ARG A 728 11.92 40.24 54.16
N CYS A 729 10.77 39.98 53.54
CA CYS A 729 9.75 41.00 53.37
C CYS A 729 9.00 41.25 54.68
N PRO A 730 8.67 42.51 54.99
CA PRO A 730 7.95 42.89 56.20
C PRO A 730 6.49 42.42 56.22
#